data_AF-A0A420W1F7-F1
#
_entry.id   AF-A0A420W1F7-F1
#
_cell.length_a   1.000
_cell.length_b   1.000
_cell.length_c   1.000
_cell.angle_alpha   90.00
_cell.angle_beta   90.00
_cell.angle_gamma   90.00
#
_symmetry.space_group_name_H-M   'P 1'
#
loop_
_entity.id
_entity.type
_entity.pdbx_description
1 polymer ?
#
loop_
_entity_poly.entity_id
_entity_poly.type
_entity_poly.pdbx_seq_one_letter_code
_entity_poly.pdbx_strand_id
1 'polypeptide(L)'
;MIVFKYNLYVIYFLTFFYPFLLHADTSDIVKKGFDLAERQYALLYQDHKDMSKYPRSADRNGKTTFTDIRDWTGGFWPGCLWYVFDYTGDDKWRDVALKWTNSLRQNQFNTNHHDIGFVMNCSYGNAYRLTGDTTFKAILIQSAKSLLTRFNPKVGAIKSWDVFPSWDGKHTYEFPVIIDNMMNLELLFLASKLSGDPIYRNAAIRHAETTLKNQYRPDFSSYHVVAYDPNTGAVLSKETAQGFSDNSAWARGQAWGLYGFVVMYRETKDPKFLQAAQKMAEFYIKHPRLPQDKVPQWDFDVNQAGFVPNWNYRKADFETIPRDASAAAVTASALLELVDYMETGQQQEYLDVAEIILRSLGSPKYSSEVGANGLFVLKHSVGSIPHKGEIDVPLVYADYYYLEALMRWNKRSHRLTQLMKQWQEMNRQKTRALKDFQQQKFGLFIHWGLYAIPAGIWNGQKMEDLGSPSVAEWIQLVAKIPRSTYAKLADQFSPQSFDADKIVKMAKDAGMKYLVVTSKHHDGFALYGSMVSSFNSEQATPFKRDIIQELYDACLRHKLDFGVYYSHNIDWKDGSDAQYAVTKAQHDMLNKKTDAFGANLWDPSTNSFASYLNKKAIPQVKEILQRFKKLKYIWFDMPGLMTAEQSFRFYKTVYDLNPNIIVSERIGNGMGDYAIPGDNRIPDLSEHFTKPWEAIGTFNHSWGYKSYDHDWKDVDELRYWLLEIVSKGGNYMLNIGPDAQGNVATPVKKNLAILGKWLRLNAEAVYGTSPWTIAHEGPTIIRITDTEQREKEGFKAAFTASDFWFTQKKDFVYAMALVVPKDGIVKVQSLNQNKAKVKSVEILGFGRIDFQQDNHGLQLKLPKKIQNSSLGYALKIKLG
;
A
#
# COMPACT_ATOMS: atom_id res chain seq x y z
N MET A 1 8.92 -50.55 -35.19
CA MET A 1 8.62 -51.15 -33.88
C MET A 1 9.33 -50.30 -32.81
N ILE A 2 9.03 -49.01 -32.67
CA ILE A 2 7.98 -48.38 -31.83
C ILE A 2 7.80 -49.07 -30.48
N VAL A 3 8.37 -48.47 -29.43
CA VAL A 3 8.01 -48.71 -28.03
C VAL A 3 7.53 -47.38 -27.46
N PHE A 4 6.26 -47.34 -27.08
CA PHE A 4 5.59 -46.24 -26.39
C PHE A 4 6.12 -46.09 -24.96
N LYS A 5 6.44 -44.86 -24.54
CA LYS A 5 6.52 -44.48 -23.13
C LYS A 5 5.37 -43.52 -22.82
N TYR A 6 4.41 -44.00 -22.04
CA TYR A 6 3.41 -43.19 -21.36
C TYR A 6 4.08 -42.42 -20.22
N ASN A 7 4.02 -41.09 -20.23
CA ASN A 7 4.30 -40.28 -19.05
C ASN A 7 2.96 -39.92 -18.39
N LEU A 8 2.76 -40.48 -17.21
CA LEU A 8 1.67 -40.22 -16.28
C LEU A 8 1.86 -38.80 -15.73
N TYR A 9 0.97 -37.86 -16.08
CA TYR A 9 0.90 -36.57 -15.38
C TYR A 9 0.16 -36.78 -14.06
N VAL A 10 0.91 -36.84 -12.96
CA VAL A 10 0.37 -36.78 -11.60
C VAL A 10 -0.14 -35.35 -11.37
N ILE A 11 -1.45 -35.19 -11.32
CA ILE A 11 -2.13 -33.96 -10.92
C ILE A 11 -1.94 -33.82 -9.41
N TYR A 12 -1.03 -32.93 -8.99
CA TYR A 12 -0.99 -32.47 -7.60
C TYR A 12 -2.14 -31.47 -7.38
N PHE A 13 -3.28 -31.98 -6.93
CA PHE A 13 -4.24 -31.18 -6.16
C PHE A 13 -3.60 -30.91 -4.78
N LEU A 14 -2.78 -29.87 -4.69
CA LEU A 14 -2.41 -29.29 -3.40
C LEU A 14 -3.55 -28.39 -2.95
N THR A 15 -4.54 -28.98 -2.30
CA THR A 15 -5.35 -28.29 -1.31
C THR A 15 -4.40 -27.83 -0.20
N PHE A 16 -3.87 -26.60 -0.32
CA PHE A 16 -3.27 -25.91 0.80
C PHE A 16 -4.39 -25.61 1.81
N PHE A 17 -4.72 -26.58 2.65
CA PHE A 17 -5.11 -26.28 4.01
C PHE A 17 -3.90 -25.57 4.62
N TYR A 18 -3.92 -24.24 4.57
CA TYR A 18 -3.14 -23.42 5.49
C TYR A 18 -3.43 -23.97 6.89
N PRO A 19 -2.45 -24.49 7.64
CA PRO A 19 -2.54 -24.26 9.06
C PRO A 19 -2.44 -22.72 9.16
N PHE A 20 -3.55 -22.09 9.52
CA PHE A 20 -3.48 -20.83 10.23
C PHE A 20 -2.58 -21.10 11.44
N LEU A 21 -1.26 -20.96 11.27
CA LEU A 21 -0.41 -20.53 12.35
C LEU A 21 -0.98 -19.16 12.68
N LEU A 22 -1.86 -19.17 13.69
CA LEU A 22 -2.35 -18.00 14.38
C LEU A 22 -1.16 -17.06 14.54
N HIS A 23 -1.05 -16.06 13.67
CA HIS A 23 -0.46 -14.81 14.08
C HIS A 23 -1.35 -14.41 15.25
N ALA A 24 -0.90 -14.69 16.48
CA ALA A 24 -1.56 -14.21 17.67
C ALA A 24 -1.82 -12.72 17.41
N ASP A 25 -3.11 -12.40 17.32
CA ASP A 25 -3.61 -11.21 16.67
C ASP A 25 -2.81 -10.00 17.13
N THR A 26 -2.18 -9.25 16.21
CA THR A 26 -1.44 -8.04 16.56
C THR A 26 -2.32 -7.01 17.27
N SER A 27 -3.65 -7.12 17.14
CA SER A 27 -4.64 -6.36 17.92
C SER A 27 -4.63 -6.71 19.42
N ASP A 28 -4.21 -7.92 19.78
CA ASP A 28 -4.28 -8.47 21.13
C ASP A 28 -3.28 -7.81 22.10
N ILE A 29 -2.03 -7.56 21.66
CA ILE A 29 -1.01 -6.93 22.54
C ILE A 29 -1.33 -5.45 22.83
N VAL A 30 -1.81 -4.73 21.81
CA VAL A 30 -2.18 -3.32 21.93
C VAL A 30 -3.39 -3.19 22.83
N LYS A 31 -4.44 -3.98 22.56
CA LYS A 31 -5.65 -3.98 23.36
C LYS A 31 -5.37 -4.35 24.81
N LYS A 32 -4.62 -5.41 25.08
CA LYS A 32 -4.26 -5.81 26.45
C LYS A 32 -3.51 -4.70 27.20
N GLY A 33 -2.52 -4.08 26.55
CA GLY A 33 -1.74 -2.99 27.16
C GLY A 33 -2.60 -1.78 27.52
N PHE A 34 -3.45 -1.31 26.59
CA PHE A 34 -4.34 -0.18 26.84
C PHE A 34 -5.49 -0.50 27.80
N ASP A 35 -6.07 -1.71 27.75
CA ASP A 35 -7.10 -2.15 28.71
C ASP A 35 -6.53 -2.17 30.14
N LEU A 36 -5.28 -2.61 30.32
CA LEU A 36 -4.60 -2.58 31.62
C LEU A 36 -4.32 -1.14 32.07
N ALA A 37 -3.76 -0.31 31.18
CA ALA A 37 -3.48 1.09 31.46
C ALA A 37 -4.74 1.86 31.87
N GLU A 38 -5.84 1.68 31.13
CA GLU A 38 -7.12 2.33 31.42
C GLU A 38 -7.60 1.97 32.84
N ARG A 39 -7.55 0.68 33.21
CA ARG A 39 -8.00 0.21 34.53
C ARG A 39 -7.10 0.71 35.66
N GLN A 40 -5.78 0.62 35.49
CA GLN A 40 -4.81 1.10 36.48
C GLN A 40 -4.95 2.61 36.69
N TYR A 41 -5.06 3.38 35.61
CA TYR A 41 -5.14 4.84 35.69
C TYR A 41 -6.50 5.31 36.17
N ALA A 42 -7.57 4.53 35.97
CA ALA A 42 -8.87 4.85 36.53
C ALA A 42 -8.83 4.77 38.06
N LEU A 43 -8.21 3.72 38.60
CA LEU A 43 -7.96 3.57 40.03
C LEU A 43 -7.04 4.67 40.55
N LEU A 44 -5.92 4.93 39.87
CA LEU A 44 -4.96 5.96 40.31
C LEU A 44 -5.57 7.35 40.33
N TYR A 45 -6.35 7.68 39.30
CA TYR A 45 -7.09 8.94 39.27
C TYR A 45 -8.17 8.98 40.34
N GLN A 46 -8.85 7.88 40.66
CA GLN A 46 -9.85 7.83 41.72
C GLN A 46 -9.22 8.10 43.10
N ASP A 47 -8.08 7.48 43.37
CA ASP A 47 -7.40 7.55 44.68
C ASP A 47 -6.59 8.84 44.87
N HIS A 48 -6.19 9.51 43.78
CA HIS A 48 -5.33 10.69 43.84
C HIS A 48 -5.82 11.85 42.96
N LYS A 49 -6.22 12.95 43.61
CA LYS A 49 -6.72 14.18 42.96
C LYS A 49 -5.83 15.40 43.19
N ASP A 50 -4.79 15.30 44.01
CA ASP A 50 -3.89 16.42 44.33
C ASP A 50 -2.93 16.70 43.17
N MET A 51 -3.27 17.69 42.35
CA MET A 51 -2.50 18.11 41.16
C MET A 51 -1.17 18.82 41.47
N SER A 52 -0.79 18.96 42.75
CA SER A 52 0.55 19.38 43.16
C SER A 52 1.54 18.20 43.28
N LYS A 53 1.02 16.97 43.26
CA LYS A 53 1.79 15.73 43.45
C LYS A 53 1.60 14.79 42.25
N TYR A 54 2.67 14.48 41.54
CA TYR A 54 2.62 13.70 40.30
C TYR A 54 3.09 12.26 40.55
N PRO A 55 2.36 11.24 40.07
CA PRO A 55 2.80 9.85 40.17
C PRO A 55 4.17 9.65 39.53
N ARG A 56 5.08 8.99 40.25
CA ARG A 56 6.46 8.77 39.79
C ARG A 56 6.85 7.30 39.76
N SER A 57 6.63 6.60 40.87
CA SER A 57 7.03 5.20 41.08
C SER A 57 6.18 4.55 42.18
N ALA A 58 6.62 3.44 42.76
CA ALA A 58 6.01 2.80 43.91
C ALA A 58 7.03 2.58 45.04
N ASP A 59 6.55 2.57 46.28
CA ASP A 59 7.36 2.20 47.45
C ASP A 59 7.47 0.67 47.59
N ARG A 60 8.22 0.23 48.61
CA ARG A 60 8.42 -1.21 48.89
C ARG A 60 7.14 -1.96 49.25
N ASN A 61 6.07 -1.25 49.63
CA ASN A 61 4.76 -1.83 49.92
C ASN A 61 3.84 -1.83 48.69
N GLY A 62 4.34 -1.40 47.53
CA GLY A 62 3.58 -1.32 46.29
C GLY A 62 2.62 -0.14 46.24
N LYS A 63 2.78 0.90 47.10
CA LYS A 63 1.97 2.12 47.06
C LYS A 63 2.61 3.16 46.14
N THR A 64 1.81 3.89 45.38
CA THR A 64 2.27 4.97 44.52
C THR A 64 3.06 6.02 45.31
N THR A 65 4.24 6.35 44.82
CA THR A 65 5.05 7.49 45.27
C THR A 65 4.87 8.66 44.31
N PHE A 66 4.95 9.86 44.87
CA PHE A 66 4.67 11.09 44.15
C PHE A 66 5.86 12.04 44.21
N THR A 67 5.93 12.91 43.22
CA THR A 67 6.92 13.99 43.11
C THR A 67 6.22 15.35 43.02
N ASP A 68 6.97 16.43 43.20
CA ASP A 68 6.42 17.78 43.07
C ASP A 68 6.25 18.22 41.61
N ILE A 69 5.51 19.31 41.41
CA ILE A 69 5.15 19.83 40.08
C ILE A 69 6.34 20.30 39.24
N ARG A 70 7.50 20.56 39.84
CA ARG A 70 8.71 21.04 39.16
C ARG A 70 9.69 19.92 38.84
N ASP A 71 9.44 18.70 39.32
CA ASP A 71 10.28 17.54 39.02
C ASP A 71 10.21 17.18 37.53
N TRP A 72 11.34 16.69 37.02
CA TRP A 72 11.52 16.37 35.61
C TRP A 72 10.55 15.30 35.08
N THR A 73 10.00 14.45 35.96
CA THR A 73 9.06 13.39 35.57
C THR A 73 7.60 13.86 35.44
N GLY A 74 7.28 15.10 35.84
CA GLY A 74 5.89 15.58 35.94
C GLY A 74 5.08 15.53 34.64
N GLY A 75 5.74 15.59 33.48
CA GLY A 75 5.08 15.54 32.17
C GLY A 75 4.58 14.17 31.73
N PHE A 76 5.12 13.07 32.28
CA PHE A 76 4.82 11.73 31.79
C PHE A 76 3.42 11.25 32.19
N TRP A 77 2.97 11.56 33.41
CA TRP A 77 1.62 11.18 33.88
C TRP A 77 0.50 11.73 32.98
N PRO A 78 0.38 13.06 32.75
CA PRO A 78 -0.59 13.58 31.78
C PRO A 78 -0.35 13.03 30.37
N GLY A 79 0.90 12.73 30.01
CA GLY A 79 1.25 12.07 28.76
C GLY A 79 0.64 10.68 28.61
N CYS A 80 0.70 9.84 29.64
CA CYS A 80 0.04 8.52 29.65
C CYS A 80 -1.47 8.64 29.44
N LEU A 81 -2.11 9.60 30.12
CA LEU A 81 -3.54 9.87 29.97
C LEU A 81 -3.90 10.33 28.54
N TRP A 82 -3.05 11.14 27.92
CA TRP A 82 -3.21 11.52 26.50
C TRP A 82 -3.12 10.32 25.57
N TYR A 83 -2.21 9.36 25.79
CA TYR A 83 -2.16 8.14 24.98
C TYR A 83 -3.37 7.23 25.19
N VAL A 84 -3.90 7.13 26.42
CA VAL A 84 -5.16 6.40 26.66
C VAL A 84 -6.31 7.07 25.91
N PHE A 85 -6.40 8.39 25.88
CA PHE A 85 -7.36 9.10 25.05
C PHE A 85 -7.16 8.86 23.55
N ASP A 86 -5.93 8.97 23.05
CA ASP A 86 -5.58 8.74 21.63
C ASP A 86 -6.01 7.35 21.15
N TYR A 87 -5.86 6.34 22.02
CA TYR A 87 -6.29 4.97 21.72
C TYR A 87 -7.80 4.75 21.85
N THR A 88 -8.42 5.20 22.94
CA THR A 88 -9.82 4.89 23.26
C THR A 88 -10.83 5.81 22.56
N GLY A 89 -10.45 7.05 22.28
CA GLY A 89 -11.36 8.12 21.86
C GLY A 89 -12.34 8.58 22.94
N ASP A 90 -12.18 8.14 24.20
CA ASP A 90 -13.09 8.49 25.29
C ASP A 90 -12.73 9.85 25.90
N ASP A 91 -13.63 10.82 25.71
CA ASP A 91 -13.50 12.20 26.18
C ASP A 91 -13.24 12.32 27.69
N LYS A 92 -13.60 11.33 28.51
CA LYS A 92 -13.26 11.35 29.94
C LYS A 92 -11.74 11.42 30.14
N TRP A 93 -10.97 10.71 29.31
CA TRP A 93 -9.51 10.68 29.40
C TRP A 93 -8.89 11.97 28.87
N ARG A 94 -9.45 12.55 27.81
CA ARG A 94 -9.08 13.89 27.32
C ARG A 94 -9.21 14.93 28.45
N ASP A 95 -10.36 14.94 29.12
CA ASP A 95 -10.67 15.97 30.12
C ASP A 95 -9.77 15.83 31.36
N VAL A 96 -9.46 14.61 31.78
CA VAL A 96 -8.51 14.35 32.88
C VAL A 96 -7.09 14.71 32.47
N ALA A 97 -6.63 14.28 31.29
CA ALA A 97 -5.32 14.62 30.76
C ALA A 97 -5.12 16.14 30.65
N LEU A 98 -6.15 16.87 30.21
CA LEU A 98 -6.14 18.33 30.09
C LEU A 98 -6.02 19.03 31.45
N LYS A 99 -6.68 18.52 32.49
CA LYS A 99 -6.56 19.08 33.86
C LYS A 99 -5.12 18.96 34.38
N TRP A 100 -4.54 17.76 34.33
CA TRP A 100 -3.17 17.50 34.76
C TRP A 100 -2.11 18.20 33.89
N THR A 101 -2.38 18.37 32.59
CA THR A 101 -1.50 19.16 31.71
C THR A 101 -1.53 20.64 32.11
N ASN A 102 -2.73 21.19 32.38
CA ASN A 102 -2.86 22.59 32.73
C ASN A 102 -2.26 22.95 34.09
N SER A 103 -2.24 22.04 35.06
CA SER A 103 -1.54 22.27 36.33
C SER A 103 -0.04 22.51 36.14
N LEU A 104 0.59 21.91 35.13
CA LEU A 104 2.01 22.13 34.80
C LEU A 104 2.32 23.50 34.19
N ARG A 105 1.33 24.38 33.96
CA ARG A 105 1.48 25.66 33.22
C ARG A 105 2.66 26.52 33.69
N GLN A 106 2.93 26.57 35.00
CA GLN A 106 4.01 27.40 35.55
C GLN A 106 5.40 26.93 35.15
N ASN A 107 5.57 25.67 34.76
CA ASN A 107 6.84 25.14 34.27
C ASN A 107 7.30 25.80 32.96
N GLN A 108 6.42 26.49 32.21
CA GLN A 108 6.86 27.25 31.03
C GLN A 108 7.94 28.29 31.34
N PHE A 109 8.07 28.72 32.60
CA PHE A 109 9.10 29.66 33.08
C PHE A 109 10.25 28.98 33.84
N ASN A 110 10.29 27.65 33.89
CA ASN A 110 11.31 26.92 34.64
C ASN A 110 12.62 26.83 33.84
N THR A 111 13.67 27.50 34.34
CA THR A 111 15.02 27.54 33.74
C THR A 111 16.05 26.68 34.52
N ASN A 112 15.60 25.97 35.56
CA ASN A 112 16.49 25.34 36.53
C ASN A 112 17.16 24.06 36.01
N HIS A 113 16.55 23.38 35.04
CA HIS A 113 17.10 22.14 34.49
C HIS A 113 16.69 21.96 33.01
N HIS A 114 17.40 21.06 32.33
CA HIS A 114 17.22 20.77 30.91
C HIS A 114 15.95 19.96 30.61
N ASP A 115 15.45 19.17 31.56
CA ASP A 115 14.28 18.28 31.39
C ASP A 115 12.93 18.97 31.20
N ILE A 116 12.92 20.30 31.03
CA ILE A 116 11.69 21.01 30.71
C ILE A 116 11.06 20.53 29.38
N GLY A 117 11.87 19.95 28.49
CA GLY A 117 11.40 19.26 27.30
C GLY A 117 10.50 18.07 27.65
N PHE A 118 10.91 17.18 28.56
CA PHE A 118 10.05 16.10 29.05
C PHE A 118 8.77 16.63 29.70
N VAL A 119 8.90 17.59 30.63
CA VAL A 119 7.75 18.10 31.38
C VAL A 119 6.70 18.70 30.43
N MET A 120 7.12 19.51 29.46
CA MET A 120 6.21 20.30 28.63
C MET A 120 5.84 19.60 27.32
N ASN A 121 6.75 18.87 26.68
CA ASN A 121 6.45 18.22 25.40
C ASN A 121 5.63 16.94 25.59
N CYS A 122 5.89 16.12 26.61
CA CYS A 122 5.09 14.93 26.89
C CYS A 122 3.66 15.27 27.35
N SER A 123 3.44 16.47 27.91
CA SER A 123 2.13 16.97 28.35
C SER A 123 1.48 17.88 27.29
N TYR A 124 1.88 19.16 27.22
CA TYR A 124 1.34 20.15 26.29
C TYR A 124 1.62 19.82 24.82
N GLY A 125 2.76 19.17 24.50
CA GLY A 125 3.04 18.72 23.14
C GLY A 125 2.02 17.70 22.65
N ASN A 126 1.68 16.71 23.48
CA ASN A 126 0.60 15.76 23.20
C ASN A 126 -0.78 16.42 23.17
N ALA A 127 -1.08 17.31 24.10
CA ALA A 127 -2.33 18.07 24.10
C ALA A 127 -2.52 18.84 22.79
N TYR A 128 -1.48 19.56 22.34
CA TYR A 128 -1.50 20.28 21.07
C TYR A 128 -1.64 19.35 19.86
N ARG A 129 -0.89 18.24 19.83
CA ARG A 129 -0.94 17.23 18.75
C ARG A 129 -2.34 16.66 18.56
N LEU A 130 -3.05 16.38 19.65
CA LEU A 130 -4.33 15.67 19.62
C LEU A 130 -5.54 16.59 19.49
N THR A 131 -5.49 17.78 20.06
CA THR A 131 -6.64 18.70 20.07
C THR A 131 -6.56 19.77 18.98
N GLY A 132 -5.35 20.10 18.51
CA GLY A 132 -5.11 21.26 17.65
C GLY A 132 -5.35 22.61 18.34
N ASP A 133 -5.56 22.64 19.66
CA ASP A 133 -5.86 23.86 20.39
C ASP A 133 -4.65 24.82 20.36
N THR A 134 -4.84 25.92 19.64
CA THR A 134 -3.78 26.90 19.40
C THR A 134 -3.37 27.69 20.64
N THR A 135 -4.15 27.65 21.73
CA THR A 135 -3.81 28.33 22.99
C THR A 135 -2.56 27.74 23.65
N PHE A 136 -2.20 26.49 23.36
CA PHE A 136 -0.97 25.86 23.87
C PHE A 136 0.30 26.33 23.18
N LYS A 137 0.21 26.96 21.99
CA LYS A 137 1.39 27.39 21.22
C LYS A 137 2.29 28.34 22.01
N ALA A 138 1.69 29.35 22.67
CA ALA A 138 2.42 30.33 23.45
C ALA A 138 3.17 29.68 24.62
N ILE A 139 2.54 28.69 25.28
CA ILE A 139 3.13 27.94 26.39
C ILE A 139 4.34 27.13 25.90
N LEU A 140 4.19 26.37 24.81
CA LEU A 140 5.28 25.55 24.25
C LEU A 140 6.47 26.40 23.78
N ILE A 141 6.20 27.54 23.13
CA ILE A 141 7.26 28.48 22.73
C ILE A 141 7.95 29.06 23.95
N GLN A 142 7.21 29.45 24.99
CA GLN A 142 7.78 29.99 26.22
C GLN A 142 8.62 28.94 26.97
N SER A 143 8.17 27.70 27.04
CA SER A 143 8.95 26.58 27.57
C SER A 143 10.27 26.38 26.83
N ALA A 144 10.25 26.45 25.49
CA ALA A 144 11.44 26.35 24.67
C ALA A 144 12.41 27.53 24.90
N LYS A 145 11.91 28.75 25.13
CA LYS A 145 12.73 29.89 25.55
C LYS A 145 13.43 29.61 26.87
N SER A 146 12.70 29.07 27.85
CA SER A 146 13.26 28.71 29.16
C SER A 146 14.31 27.60 29.06
N LEU A 147 14.12 26.59 28.18
CA LEU A 147 15.15 25.60 27.89
C LEU A 147 16.39 26.23 27.26
N LEU A 148 16.19 27.15 26.32
CA LEU A 148 17.26 27.77 25.55
C LEU A 148 18.18 28.65 26.40
N THR A 149 17.73 29.16 27.56
CA THR A 149 18.62 29.92 28.47
C THR A 149 19.78 29.09 29.01
N ARG A 150 19.70 27.75 28.93
CA ARG A 150 20.77 26.83 29.33
C ARG A 150 21.73 26.48 28.18
N PHE A 151 21.48 26.97 26.96
CA PHE A 151 22.36 26.76 25.82
C PHE A 151 23.58 27.68 25.89
N ASN A 152 24.78 27.11 25.79
CA ASN A 152 26.02 27.88 25.66
C ASN A 152 26.56 27.73 24.22
N PRO A 153 26.68 28.82 23.45
CA PRO A 153 27.13 28.74 22.06
C PRO A 153 28.59 28.34 21.89
N LYS A 154 29.46 28.60 22.88
CA LYS A 154 30.87 28.18 22.85
C LYS A 154 31.02 26.68 23.02
N VAL A 155 30.30 26.10 23.97
CA VAL A 155 30.21 24.64 24.14
C VAL A 155 29.44 24.02 22.99
N GLY A 156 28.40 24.70 22.50
CA GLY A 156 27.48 24.19 21.50
C GLY A 156 26.41 23.26 22.07
N ALA A 157 26.17 23.25 23.37
CA ALA A 157 25.24 22.34 24.04
C ALA A 157 24.40 23.04 25.12
N ILE A 158 23.40 22.32 25.62
CA ILE A 158 22.48 22.74 26.68
C ILE A 158 23.00 22.12 27.97
N LYS A 159 23.20 22.93 29.00
CA LYS A 159 23.71 22.48 30.30
C LYS A 159 22.68 21.62 31.04
N SER A 160 23.06 20.43 31.49
CA SER A 160 22.13 19.51 32.17
C SER A 160 21.83 19.93 33.60
N TRP A 161 22.88 20.15 34.39
CA TRP A 161 22.81 20.50 35.81
C TRP A 161 23.58 21.78 36.11
N ASP A 162 23.30 22.41 37.25
CA ASP A 162 24.10 23.53 37.73
C ASP A 162 25.41 23.04 38.36
N VAL A 163 26.23 23.92 38.92
CA VAL A 163 27.58 23.56 39.35
C VAL A 163 27.53 22.70 40.62
N PHE A 164 28.15 21.51 40.59
CA PHE A 164 28.28 20.62 41.76
C PHE A 164 29.53 19.71 41.66
N PRO A 165 30.02 19.15 42.78
CA PRO A 165 31.14 18.19 42.76
C PRO A 165 30.81 16.94 41.92
N SER A 166 31.79 16.40 41.21
CA SER A 166 31.65 15.13 40.49
C SER A 166 31.30 14.00 41.45
N TRP A 167 30.63 12.96 40.95
CA TRP A 167 30.14 11.85 41.78
C TRP A 167 31.26 11.02 42.42
N ASP A 168 32.42 10.99 41.78
CA ASP A 168 33.64 10.38 42.33
C ASP A 168 34.44 11.34 43.23
N GLY A 169 33.97 12.57 43.42
CA GLY A 169 34.58 13.61 44.24
C GLY A 169 35.89 14.18 43.71
N LYS A 170 36.30 13.84 42.47
CA LYS A 170 37.63 14.21 41.95
C LYS A 170 37.71 15.61 41.35
N HIS A 171 36.59 16.18 40.88
CA HIS A 171 36.55 17.51 40.27
C HIS A 171 35.16 18.15 40.42
N THR A 172 34.94 19.33 39.83
CA THR A 172 33.65 20.03 39.85
C THR A 172 33.07 20.06 38.45
N TYR A 173 31.79 19.71 38.30
CA TYR A 173 31.08 19.87 37.05
C TYR A 173 30.63 21.32 36.88
N GLU A 174 31.26 22.07 35.99
CA GLU A 174 30.83 23.43 35.65
C GLU A 174 29.78 23.46 34.53
N PHE A 175 29.99 22.64 33.49
CA PHE A 175 29.07 22.47 32.37
C PHE A 175 28.91 20.99 31.99
N PRO A 176 28.21 20.19 32.82
CA PRO A 176 27.92 18.80 32.49
C PRO A 176 26.79 18.72 31.45
N VAL A 177 26.97 17.86 30.45
CA VAL A 177 25.94 17.50 29.47
C VAL A 177 25.72 16.00 29.53
N ILE A 178 24.46 15.59 29.69
CA ILE A 178 24.06 14.18 29.67
C ILE A 178 23.36 13.79 28.37
N ILE A 179 23.40 12.51 28.02
CA ILE A 179 22.79 12.00 26.79
C ILE A 179 21.28 12.23 26.75
N ASP A 180 20.63 12.27 27.92
CA ASP A 180 19.19 12.52 28.12
C ASP A 180 18.74 13.86 27.53
N ASN A 181 19.64 14.85 27.42
CA ASN A 181 19.36 16.13 26.76
C ASN A 181 18.84 15.96 25.34
N MET A 182 19.22 14.89 24.64
CA MET A 182 18.77 14.61 23.28
C MET A 182 17.25 14.53 23.18
N MET A 183 16.58 14.02 24.22
CA MET A 183 15.12 13.92 24.28
C MET A 183 14.43 15.29 24.36
N ASN A 184 15.11 16.25 24.99
CA ASN A 184 14.56 17.59 25.24
C ASN A 184 14.64 18.49 24.00
N LEU A 185 15.40 18.10 22.98
CA LEU A 185 15.56 18.87 21.74
C LEU A 185 14.30 18.93 20.89
N GLU A 186 13.39 17.96 21.04
CA GLU A 186 12.12 17.93 20.31
C GLU A 186 11.27 19.17 20.56
N LEU A 187 11.26 19.66 21.81
CA LEU A 187 10.56 20.90 22.18
C LEU A 187 11.10 22.11 21.41
N LEU A 188 12.41 22.18 21.17
CA LEU A 188 13.04 23.27 20.42
C LEU A 188 12.62 23.23 18.94
N PHE A 189 12.58 22.05 18.31
CA PHE A 189 12.06 21.92 16.95
C PHE A 189 10.59 22.30 16.86
N LEU A 190 9.77 21.86 17.82
CA LEU A 190 8.36 22.22 17.88
C LEU A 190 8.20 23.75 18.00
N ALA A 191 8.94 24.41 18.89
CA ALA A 191 8.90 25.85 19.04
C ALA A 191 9.35 26.59 17.77
N SER A 192 10.38 26.11 17.07
CA SER A 192 10.81 26.68 15.79
C SER A 192 9.69 26.61 14.74
N LYS A 193 9.00 25.47 14.62
CA LYS A 193 7.85 25.32 13.70
C LYS A 193 6.69 26.24 14.07
N LEU A 194 6.41 26.40 15.37
CA LEU A 194 5.28 27.18 15.85
C LEU A 194 5.52 28.70 15.77
N SER A 195 6.75 29.15 15.97
CA SER A 195 7.11 30.56 15.98
C SER A 195 7.67 31.08 14.65
N GLY A 196 8.21 30.20 13.81
CA GLY A 196 9.01 30.55 12.64
C GLY A 196 10.45 30.97 12.96
N ASP A 197 10.85 31.00 14.24
CA ASP A 197 12.19 31.42 14.65
C ASP A 197 13.20 30.27 14.54
N PRO A 198 14.28 30.41 13.73
CA PRO A 198 15.27 29.36 13.54
C PRO A 198 16.19 29.16 14.74
N ILE A 199 16.22 30.07 15.74
CA ILE A 199 17.16 29.97 16.87
C ILE A 199 17.05 28.64 17.63
N TYR A 200 15.81 28.17 17.86
CA TYR A 200 15.56 26.92 18.55
C TYR A 200 16.06 25.72 17.74
N ARG A 201 15.78 25.70 16.43
CA ARG A 201 16.25 24.67 15.50
C ARG A 201 17.78 24.60 15.45
N ASN A 202 18.42 25.76 15.35
CA ASN A 202 19.88 25.86 15.25
C ASN A 202 20.56 25.39 16.54
N ALA A 203 20.03 25.77 17.70
CA ALA A 203 20.52 25.30 18.99
C ALA A 203 20.37 23.78 19.15
N ALA A 204 19.24 23.21 18.73
CA ALA A 204 19.01 21.77 18.77
C ALA A 204 19.99 20.99 17.88
N ILE A 205 20.20 21.45 16.64
CA ILE A 205 21.18 20.84 15.73
C ILE A 205 22.59 20.93 16.31
N ARG A 206 22.98 22.11 16.81
CA ARG A 206 24.31 22.30 17.38
C ARG A 206 24.56 21.43 18.61
N HIS A 207 23.53 21.26 19.46
CA HIS A 207 23.57 20.33 20.58
C HIS A 207 23.83 18.90 20.10
N ALA A 208 23.00 18.40 19.19
CA ALA A 208 23.12 17.03 18.69
C ALA A 208 24.45 16.76 17.98
N GLU A 209 25.02 17.74 17.26
CA GLU A 209 26.36 17.64 16.66
C GLU A 209 27.45 17.54 17.73
N THR A 210 27.33 18.32 18.81
CA THR A 210 28.26 18.29 19.94
C THR A 210 28.18 16.95 20.68
N THR A 211 26.97 16.44 20.91
CA THR A 211 26.70 15.10 21.46
C THR A 211 27.31 14.01 20.57
N LEU A 212 27.03 14.02 19.27
CA LEU A 212 27.55 13.03 18.32
C LEU A 212 29.10 13.02 18.31
N LYS A 213 29.72 14.18 18.44
CA LYS A 213 31.19 14.31 18.47
C LYS A 213 31.80 13.73 19.76
N ASN A 214 31.19 13.99 20.91
CA ASN A 214 31.88 13.83 22.20
C ASN A 214 31.30 12.72 23.09
N GLN A 215 29.99 12.47 23.05
CA GLN A 215 29.30 11.47 23.88
C GLN A 215 29.25 10.08 23.24
N TYR A 216 29.57 9.93 21.96
CA TYR A 216 29.66 8.63 21.30
C TYR A 216 31.01 7.97 21.52
N ARG A 217 30.97 6.66 21.77
CA ARG A 217 32.15 5.80 21.72
C ARG A 217 32.35 5.21 20.31
N PRO A 218 33.54 4.68 20.01
CA PRO A 218 33.80 3.99 18.74
C PRO A 218 32.87 2.79 18.45
N ASP A 219 32.34 2.15 19.49
CA ASP A 219 31.40 1.02 19.39
C ASP A 219 29.92 1.47 19.35
N PHE A 220 29.67 2.77 19.29
CA PHE A 220 28.34 3.40 19.27
C PHE A 220 27.51 3.20 20.54
N SER A 221 28.12 2.77 21.64
CA SER A 221 27.60 3.05 22.97
C SER A 221 27.81 4.53 23.34
N SER A 222 27.09 5.01 24.36
CA SER A 222 27.16 6.39 24.82
C SER A 222 27.84 6.52 26.19
N TYR A 223 28.63 7.57 26.36
CA TYR A 223 28.92 8.10 27.69
C TYR A 223 27.65 8.74 28.25
N HIS A 224 27.38 8.55 29.54
CA HIS A 224 26.24 9.23 30.14
C HIS A 224 26.53 10.71 30.30
N VAL A 225 27.68 11.10 30.88
CA VAL A 225 28.04 12.50 31.18
C VAL A 225 29.28 12.91 30.38
N VAL A 226 29.27 14.11 29.80
CA VAL A 226 30.49 14.78 29.31
C VAL A 226 30.55 16.17 29.91
N ALA A 227 31.65 16.47 30.60
CA ALA A 227 31.91 17.78 31.18
C ALA A 227 32.69 18.65 30.20
N TYR A 228 32.30 19.92 30.10
CA TYR A 228 32.96 20.90 29.24
C TYR A 228 33.47 22.10 30.03
N ASP A 229 34.53 22.71 29.53
CA ASP A 229 34.91 24.07 29.90
C ASP A 229 33.90 25.05 29.25
N PRO A 230 33.15 25.83 30.03
CA PRO A 230 32.12 26.74 29.51
C PRO A 230 32.68 27.92 28.69
N ASN A 231 33.98 28.22 28.82
CA ASN A 231 34.66 29.32 28.16
C ASN A 231 35.31 28.91 26.84
N THR A 232 35.77 27.67 26.71
CA THR A 232 36.50 27.18 25.53
C THR A 232 35.72 26.13 24.74
N GLY A 233 34.76 25.43 25.36
CA GLY A 233 34.08 24.27 24.78
C GLY A 233 34.94 22.99 24.75
N ALA A 234 36.10 22.99 25.42
CA ALA A 234 36.95 21.81 25.52
C ALA A 234 36.28 20.72 26.39
N VAL A 235 36.43 19.46 26.00
CA VAL A 235 35.99 18.32 26.82
C VAL A 235 36.96 18.17 27.98
N LEU A 236 36.44 18.21 29.21
CA LEU A 236 37.21 18.04 30.44
C LEU A 236 37.22 16.57 30.88
N SER A 237 36.06 15.91 30.80
CA SER A 237 35.93 14.51 31.20
C SER A 237 34.72 13.83 30.55
N LYS A 238 34.73 12.50 30.55
CA LYS A 238 33.65 11.65 30.05
C LYS A 238 33.37 10.55 31.06
N GLU A 239 32.16 10.53 31.60
CA GLU A 239 31.85 9.88 32.87
C GLU A 239 30.45 9.27 32.89
N THR A 240 30.09 8.68 34.02
CA THR A 240 28.73 8.25 34.32
C THR A 240 28.24 8.71 35.69
N ALA A 241 26.98 9.10 35.75
CA ALA A 241 26.23 9.31 37.00
C ALA A 241 25.18 8.22 37.27
N GLN A 242 24.91 7.34 36.30
CA GLN A 242 23.78 6.38 36.37
C GLN A 242 24.19 4.97 36.00
N GLY A 243 25.19 4.81 35.14
CA GLY A 243 25.74 3.53 34.71
C GLY A 243 26.71 2.92 35.70
N PHE A 244 27.20 1.74 35.34
CA PHE A 244 28.10 0.96 36.16
C PHE A 244 29.48 1.62 36.29
N SER A 245 30.09 2.03 35.18
CA SER A 245 31.40 2.68 35.15
C SER A 245 31.46 3.73 34.04
N ASP A 246 32.47 4.61 34.07
CA ASP A 246 32.66 5.64 33.04
C ASP A 246 32.86 5.07 31.64
N ASN A 247 33.26 3.80 31.54
CA ASN A 247 33.41 3.07 30.29
C ASN A 247 32.26 2.13 29.91
N SER A 248 31.25 1.94 30.77
CA SER A 248 30.11 1.06 30.51
C SER A 248 29.00 1.73 29.70
N ALA A 249 28.11 0.91 29.13
CA ALA A 249 26.91 1.33 28.43
C ALA A 249 25.66 1.22 29.33
N TRP A 250 25.28 2.35 29.93
CA TRP A 250 24.04 2.47 30.68
C TRP A 250 22.83 2.33 29.74
N ALA A 251 21.95 1.36 30.03
CA ALA A 251 20.95 0.91 29.06
C ALA A 251 19.92 1.99 28.69
N ARG A 252 19.46 2.77 29.67
CA ARG A 252 18.49 3.84 29.40
C ARG A 252 19.13 5.06 28.71
N GLY A 253 20.37 5.39 29.04
CA GLY A 253 21.12 6.42 28.31
C GLY A 253 21.29 6.08 26.84
N GLN A 254 21.57 4.80 26.54
CA GLN A 254 21.60 4.31 25.17
C GLN A 254 20.25 4.45 24.46
N ALA A 255 19.15 4.14 25.16
CA ALA A 255 17.80 4.30 24.63
C ALA A 255 17.42 5.77 24.36
N TRP A 256 17.78 6.69 25.26
CA TRP A 256 17.59 8.14 25.06
C TRP A 256 18.38 8.68 23.88
N GLY A 257 19.64 8.27 23.73
CA GLY A 257 20.45 8.61 22.56
C GLY A 257 19.77 8.13 21.28
N LEU A 258 19.41 6.85 21.21
CA LEU A 258 18.74 6.26 20.05
C LEU A 258 17.48 7.06 19.67
N TYR A 259 16.55 7.25 20.61
CA TYR A 259 15.32 8.01 20.37
C TYR A 259 15.62 9.44 19.91
N GLY A 260 16.52 10.13 20.61
CA GLY A 260 16.91 11.49 20.29
C GLY A 260 17.45 11.64 18.87
N PHE A 261 18.30 10.73 18.40
CA PHE A 261 18.82 10.78 17.03
C PHE A 261 17.78 10.42 15.96
N VAL A 262 16.81 9.57 16.28
CA VAL A 262 15.63 9.36 15.43
C VAL A 262 14.86 10.67 15.26
N VAL A 263 14.63 11.41 16.36
CA VAL A 263 14.01 12.75 16.32
C VAL A 263 14.85 13.73 15.51
N MET A 264 16.16 13.77 15.73
CA MET A 264 17.05 14.65 14.96
C MET A 264 16.93 14.39 13.45
N TYR A 265 16.90 13.13 13.01
CA TYR A 265 16.70 12.82 11.60
C TYR A 265 15.30 13.18 11.12
N ARG A 266 14.25 12.91 11.91
CA ARG A 266 12.87 13.32 11.57
C ARG A 266 12.82 14.80 11.22
N GLU A 267 13.43 15.63 12.06
CA GLU A 267 13.34 17.09 12.03
C GLU A 267 14.29 17.76 11.05
N THR A 268 15.44 17.15 10.77
CA THR A 268 16.49 17.76 9.93
C THR A 268 16.62 17.12 8.56
N LYS A 269 16.27 15.84 8.44
CA LYS A 269 16.59 14.97 7.30
C LYS A 269 18.09 14.87 7.00
N ASP A 270 18.96 15.23 7.94
CA ASP A 270 20.40 15.14 7.79
C ASP A 270 20.87 13.67 7.99
N PRO A 271 21.43 13.01 6.96
CA PRO A 271 21.79 11.60 7.00
C PRO A 271 22.71 11.20 8.15
N LYS A 272 23.54 12.14 8.69
CA LYS A 272 24.44 11.83 9.80
C LYS A 272 23.69 11.39 11.06
N PHE A 273 22.50 11.96 11.30
CA PHE A 273 21.69 11.59 12.46
C PHE A 273 20.96 10.27 12.24
N LEU A 274 20.56 9.94 11.00
CA LEU A 274 20.03 8.61 10.68
C LEU A 274 21.08 7.53 10.93
N GLN A 275 22.31 7.76 10.45
CA GLN A 275 23.43 6.83 10.68
C GLN A 275 23.72 6.66 12.18
N ALA A 276 23.72 7.76 12.94
CA ALA A 276 23.91 7.72 14.39
C ALA A 276 22.82 6.90 15.11
N ALA A 277 21.55 7.07 14.72
CA ALA A 277 20.43 6.30 15.27
C ALA A 277 20.54 4.81 14.90
N GLN A 278 20.80 4.49 13.63
CA GLN A 278 20.98 3.10 13.17
C GLN A 278 22.11 2.41 13.93
N LYS A 279 23.24 3.09 14.15
CA LYS A 279 24.36 2.50 14.89
C LYS A 279 24.08 2.27 16.37
N MET A 280 23.36 3.16 17.04
CA MET A 280 22.93 2.93 18.42
C MET A 280 21.92 1.78 18.52
N ALA A 281 21.01 1.67 17.56
CA ALA A 281 20.08 0.55 17.47
C ALA A 281 20.81 -0.77 17.22
N GLU A 282 21.79 -0.80 16.31
CA GLU A 282 22.65 -1.96 16.07
C GLU A 282 23.40 -2.38 17.33
N PHE A 283 24.00 -1.43 18.06
CA PHE A 283 24.64 -1.69 19.35
C PHE A 283 23.67 -2.41 20.29
N TYR A 284 22.47 -1.88 20.49
CA TYR A 284 21.47 -2.49 21.38
C TYR A 284 21.06 -3.88 20.90
N ILE A 285 20.60 -4.00 19.65
CA ILE A 285 20.00 -5.22 19.07
C ILE A 285 21.00 -6.38 19.06
N LYS A 286 22.25 -6.07 18.70
CA LYS A 286 23.32 -7.06 18.49
C LYS A 286 24.20 -7.22 19.73
N HIS A 287 23.88 -6.53 20.84
CA HIS A 287 24.67 -6.63 22.04
C HIS A 287 24.68 -8.08 22.54
N PRO A 288 25.84 -8.73 22.75
CA PRO A 288 25.93 -10.15 23.10
C PRO A 288 25.30 -10.47 24.46
N ARG A 289 25.11 -9.44 25.30
CA ARG A 289 24.51 -9.56 26.64
C ARG A 289 23.05 -9.10 26.69
N LEU A 290 22.44 -8.74 25.56
CA LEU A 290 21.00 -8.46 25.52
C LEU A 290 20.24 -9.78 25.68
N PRO A 291 19.41 -9.96 26.73
CA PRO A 291 18.70 -11.22 26.92
C PRO A 291 17.66 -11.51 25.84
N GLN A 292 17.19 -12.75 25.79
CA GLN A 292 16.30 -13.24 24.72
C GLN A 292 14.96 -12.50 24.65
N ASP A 293 14.44 -12.05 25.79
CA ASP A 293 13.21 -11.23 25.89
C ASP A 293 13.45 -9.74 25.57
N LYS A 294 14.67 -9.36 25.15
CA LYS A 294 15.06 -8.04 24.63
C LYS A 294 14.86 -6.85 25.57
N VAL A 295 14.50 -7.09 26.83
CA VAL A 295 14.61 -6.10 27.90
C VAL A 295 16.10 -6.01 28.33
N PRO A 296 16.71 -4.86 28.64
CA PRO A 296 18.11 -4.81 29.09
C PRO A 296 18.26 -5.13 30.57
N GLN A 297 19.47 -5.48 31.01
CA GLN A 297 19.88 -5.17 32.38
C GLN A 297 20.07 -3.66 32.49
N TRP A 298 20.06 -3.09 33.70
CA TRP A 298 20.26 -1.65 33.90
C TRP A 298 21.50 -1.08 33.18
N ASP A 299 22.57 -1.86 33.09
CA ASP A 299 23.78 -1.54 32.36
C ASP A 299 24.24 -2.79 31.59
N PHE A 300 24.68 -2.61 30.34
CA PHE A 300 25.06 -3.72 29.46
C PHE A 300 26.38 -4.38 29.85
N ASP A 301 27.24 -3.70 30.61
CA ASP A 301 28.60 -4.13 30.96
C ASP A 301 28.80 -4.40 32.46
N VAL A 302 27.73 -4.35 33.25
CA VAL A 302 27.77 -4.66 34.68
C VAL A 302 28.40 -6.04 34.97
N ASN A 303 29.33 -6.05 35.93
CA ASN A 303 30.12 -7.23 36.34
C ASN A 303 30.95 -7.89 35.22
N GLN A 304 31.21 -7.19 34.11
CA GLN A 304 32.03 -7.71 33.02
C GLN A 304 33.51 -7.34 33.22
N ALA A 305 34.41 -8.17 32.69
CA ALA A 305 35.83 -7.89 32.74
C ALA A 305 36.17 -6.57 32.03
N GLY A 306 37.00 -5.72 32.65
CA GLY A 306 37.39 -4.42 32.10
C GLY A 306 36.48 -3.25 32.47
N PHE A 307 35.42 -3.48 33.25
CA PHE A 307 34.51 -2.45 33.75
C PHE A 307 34.57 -2.42 35.27
N VAL A 308 34.95 -1.27 35.83
CA VAL A 308 35.12 -1.08 37.28
C VAL A 308 34.33 0.15 37.72
N PRO A 309 33.41 0.02 38.67
CA PRO A 309 32.57 1.14 39.09
C PRO A 309 33.40 2.19 39.84
N ASN A 310 33.09 3.45 39.61
CA ASN A 310 33.69 4.61 40.28
C ASN A 310 32.92 5.05 41.54
N TRP A 311 31.98 4.22 42.00
CA TRP A 311 31.16 4.41 43.20
C TRP A 311 31.11 3.11 44.02
N ASN A 312 30.55 3.15 45.23
CA ASN A 312 30.50 2.01 46.15
C ASN A 312 29.47 0.94 45.72
N TYR A 313 29.85 0.15 44.71
CA TYR A 313 29.09 -0.98 44.23
C TYR A 313 29.57 -2.28 44.91
N ARG A 314 28.62 -3.05 45.44
CA ARG A 314 28.89 -4.40 45.92
C ARG A 314 28.01 -5.38 45.17
N LYS A 315 28.64 -6.31 44.45
CA LYS A 315 27.93 -7.38 43.72
C LYS A 315 27.00 -8.18 44.65
N ALA A 316 27.37 -8.35 45.91
CA ALA A 316 26.57 -9.04 46.93
C ALA A 316 25.26 -8.33 47.30
N ASP A 317 25.08 -7.05 46.95
CA ASP A 317 23.82 -6.32 47.19
C ASP A 317 22.72 -6.72 46.19
N PHE A 318 23.05 -7.51 45.16
CA PHE A 318 22.13 -7.92 44.09
C PHE A 318 22.15 -9.44 43.91
N GLU A 319 21.03 -10.10 44.22
CA GLU A 319 20.85 -11.53 43.90
C GLU A 319 20.83 -11.76 42.39
N THR A 320 20.11 -10.90 41.68
CA THR A 320 20.15 -10.78 40.22
C THR A 320 20.29 -9.32 39.83
N ILE A 321 20.99 -9.06 38.73
CA ILE A 321 21.13 -7.71 38.23
C ILE A 321 19.76 -7.24 37.70
N PRO A 322 19.23 -6.10 38.19
CA PRO A 322 17.92 -5.62 37.80
C PRO A 322 17.76 -5.42 36.29
N ARG A 323 16.57 -5.74 35.80
CA ARG A 323 16.13 -5.45 34.43
C ARG A 323 15.68 -3.99 34.35
N ASP A 324 15.73 -3.39 33.17
CA ASP A 324 15.21 -2.03 32.97
C ASP A 324 14.14 -1.99 31.88
N ALA A 325 12.88 -2.18 32.30
CA ALA A 325 11.72 -2.09 31.42
C ALA A 325 11.57 -0.69 30.77
N SER A 326 12.02 0.37 31.45
CA SER A 326 12.00 1.73 30.90
C SER A 326 12.94 1.87 29.70
N ALA A 327 14.17 1.35 29.77
CA ALA A 327 15.09 1.34 28.64
C ALA A 327 14.53 0.55 27.44
N ALA A 328 13.86 -0.58 27.71
CA ALA A 328 13.23 -1.39 26.69
C ALA A 328 12.07 -0.64 26.00
N ALA A 329 11.17 -0.03 26.77
CA ALA A 329 10.01 0.69 26.25
C ALA A 329 10.42 1.85 25.32
N VAL A 330 11.40 2.63 25.74
CA VAL A 330 11.98 3.73 24.96
C VAL A 330 12.59 3.21 23.66
N THR A 331 13.37 2.13 23.75
CA THR A 331 14.00 1.49 22.60
C THR A 331 12.95 1.02 21.60
N ALA A 332 11.90 0.32 22.05
CA ALA A 332 10.81 -0.13 21.18
C ALA A 332 10.14 1.05 20.47
N SER A 333 9.82 2.13 21.19
CA SER A 333 9.25 3.33 20.58
C SER A 333 10.17 3.91 19.50
N ALA A 334 11.47 4.03 19.78
CA ALA A 334 12.45 4.57 18.85
C ALA A 334 12.63 3.68 17.61
N LEU A 335 12.76 2.36 17.78
CA LEU A 335 12.87 1.40 16.68
C LEU A 335 11.66 1.50 15.75
N LEU A 336 10.45 1.60 16.30
CA LEU A 336 9.21 1.68 15.53
C LEU A 336 9.07 2.95 14.69
N GLU A 337 9.77 4.04 15.01
CA GLU A 337 9.85 5.21 14.13
C GLU A 337 11.08 5.17 13.23
N LEU A 338 12.22 4.67 13.72
CA LEU A 338 13.45 4.53 12.91
C LEU A 338 13.19 3.78 11.61
N VAL A 339 12.42 2.70 11.66
CA VAL A 339 12.07 1.89 10.47
C VAL A 339 11.35 2.67 9.38
N ASP A 340 10.66 3.77 9.69
CA ASP A 340 10.01 4.62 8.69
C ASP A 340 11.01 5.45 7.86
N TYR A 341 12.26 5.50 8.30
CA TYR A 341 13.36 6.24 7.68
C TYR A 341 14.40 5.35 6.99
N MET A 342 14.32 4.04 7.22
CA MET A 342 15.27 3.08 6.68
C MET A 342 14.95 2.71 5.24
N GLU A 343 15.98 2.28 4.52
CA GLU A 343 15.80 1.68 3.21
C GLU A 343 14.97 0.41 3.31
N THR A 344 14.14 0.19 2.31
CA THR A 344 13.24 -0.95 2.31
C THR A 344 14.03 -2.26 2.26
N GLY A 345 13.72 -3.17 3.18
CA GLY A 345 14.52 -4.37 3.44
C GLY A 345 15.17 -4.32 4.82
N GLN A 346 15.84 -3.23 5.21
CA GLN A 346 16.60 -3.19 6.47
C GLN A 346 15.73 -3.17 7.75
N GLN A 347 14.41 -3.06 7.60
CA GLN A 347 13.45 -2.73 8.66
C GLN A 347 13.07 -3.94 9.53
N GLN A 348 13.12 -5.16 9.00
CA GLN A 348 12.49 -6.33 9.64
C GLN A 348 13.13 -6.70 10.98
N GLU A 349 14.47 -6.74 11.06
CA GLU A 349 15.19 -7.03 12.30
C GLU A 349 14.80 -6.07 13.43
N TYR A 350 14.60 -4.79 13.10
CA TYR A 350 14.23 -3.73 14.04
C TYR A 350 12.76 -3.88 14.48
N LEU A 351 11.86 -4.23 13.54
CA LEU A 351 10.45 -4.53 13.83
C LEU A 351 10.32 -5.78 14.72
N ASP A 352 11.07 -6.83 14.45
CA ASP A 352 11.05 -8.08 15.22
C ASP A 352 11.51 -7.82 16.66
N VAL A 353 12.60 -7.06 16.85
CA VAL A 353 13.05 -6.70 18.19
C VAL A 353 12.03 -5.82 18.90
N ALA A 354 11.45 -4.83 18.23
CA ALA A 354 10.40 -3.99 18.83
C ALA A 354 9.18 -4.84 19.24
N GLU A 355 8.76 -5.80 18.43
CA GLU A 355 7.67 -6.71 18.74
C GLU A 355 8.00 -7.59 19.95
N ILE A 356 9.20 -8.18 20.01
CA ILE A 356 9.64 -9.00 21.15
C ILE A 356 9.65 -8.18 22.43
N ILE A 357 10.13 -6.92 22.38
CA ILE A 357 10.10 -6.03 23.53
C ILE A 357 8.65 -5.78 23.97
N LEU A 358 7.75 -5.39 23.05
CA LEU A 358 6.35 -5.12 23.37
C LEU A 358 5.64 -6.33 23.98
N ARG A 359 5.86 -7.53 23.42
CA ARG A 359 5.31 -8.79 23.95
C ARG A 359 5.87 -9.12 25.33
N SER A 360 7.16 -8.87 25.54
CA SER A 360 7.82 -9.12 26.82
C SER A 360 7.28 -8.17 27.88
N LEU A 361 7.21 -6.87 27.59
CA LEU A 361 6.66 -5.84 28.48
C LEU A 361 5.17 -6.09 28.82
N GLY A 362 4.39 -6.57 27.85
CA GLY A 362 2.99 -6.95 28.06
C GLY A 362 2.76 -8.33 28.69
N SER A 363 3.82 -9.08 28.99
CA SER A 363 3.71 -10.40 29.62
C SER A 363 3.57 -10.30 31.14
N PRO A 364 3.01 -11.30 31.83
CA PRO A 364 2.90 -11.30 33.31
C PRO A 364 4.23 -11.09 34.05
N LYS A 365 5.37 -11.34 33.39
CA LYS A 365 6.70 -11.06 33.94
C LYS A 365 6.92 -9.56 34.14
N TYR A 366 6.47 -8.72 33.21
CA TYR A 366 6.73 -7.28 33.21
C TYR A 366 5.48 -6.41 33.38
N SER A 367 4.28 -6.91 33.06
CA SER A 367 3.03 -6.18 33.27
C SER A 367 2.43 -6.45 34.66
N SER A 368 1.84 -5.44 35.28
CA SER A 368 1.13 -5.56 36.56
C SER A 368 -0.23 -6.25 36.44
N GLU A 369 -0.70 -6.87 37.52
CA GLU A 369 -2.13 -7.11 37.70
C GLU A 369 -2.85 -5.79 38.05
N VAL A 370 -4.14 -5.69 37.71
CA VAL A 370 -4.96 -4.50 38.02
C VAL A 370 -5.04 -4.31 39.54
N GLY A 371 -4.78 -3.08 40.01
CA GLY A 371 -4.76 -2.73 41.44
C GLY A 371 -3.40 -2.94 42.12
N ALA A 372 -2.43 -3.58 41.45
CA ALA A 372 -1.10 -3.83 42.00
C ALA A 372 -0.05 -2.81 41.51
N ASN A 373 1.19 -2.94 41.98
CA ASN A 373 2.36 -2.25 41.45
C ASN A 373 2.25 -0.72 41.46
N GLY A 374 1.70 -0.13 42.54
CA GLY A 374 1.48 1.31 42.64
C GLY A 374 0.59 1.89 41.54
N LEU A 375 -0.24 1.05 40.91
CA LEU A 375 -1.13 1.40 39.80
C LEU A 375 -0.39 1.82 38.52
N PHE A 376 0.83 1.31 38.32
CA PHE A 376 1.58 1.43 37.06
C PHE A 376 1.47 0.16 36.23
N VAL A 377 1.54 0.30 34.91
CA VAL A 377 1.40 -0.80 33.94
C VAL A 377 2.62 -1.72 33.97
N LEU A 378 3.83 -1.16 33.98
CA LEU A 378 5.08 -1.92 33.92
C LEU A 378 5.77 -2.05 35.28
N LYS A 379 6.31 -3.25 35.54
CA LYS A 379 7.20 -3.63 36.63
C LYS A 379 8.68 -3.54 36.17
N HIS A 380 9.60 -3.71 37.11
CA HIS A 380 11.02 -3.98 36.84
C HIS A 380 11.75 -2.90 36.01
N SER A 381 11.71 -1.65 36.47
CA SER A 381 12.54 -0.56 35.95
C SER A 381 13.57 -0.10 36.98
N VAL A 382 14.56 0.66 36.53
CA VAL A 382 15.66 1.14 37.40
C VAL A 382 15.86 2.64 37.23
N GLY A 383 15.52 3.45 38.23
CA GLY A 383 15.80 4.89 38.22
C GLY A 383 17.28 5.17 38.41
N SER A 384 17.86 4.82 39.57
CA SER A 384 19.29 5.06 39.83
C SER A 384 19.91 4.16 40.89
N ILE A 385 20.71 3.19 40.45
CA ILE A 385 21.45 2.33 41.37
C ILE A 385 22.54 3.09 42.15
N PRO A 386 23.40 3.93 41.53
CA PRO A 386 24.44 4.65 42.26
C PRO A 386 23.90 5.52 43.41
N HIS A 387 22.68 6.03 43.26
CA HIS A 387 22.00 6.87 44.26
C HIS A 387 21.01 6.10 45.16
N LYS A 388 20.96 4.76 45.07
CA LYS A 388 20.07 3.88 45.85
C LYS A 388 18.58 4.22 45.70
N GLY A 389 18.19 4.76 44.55
CA GLY A 389 16.84 5.20 44.25
C GLY A 389 16.19 4.35 43.17
N GLU A 390 14.93 3.99 43.38
CA GLU A 390 14.09 3.39 42.32
C GLU A 390 14.72 2.13 41.70
N ILE A 391 15.11 1.15 42.51
CA ILE A 391 15.75 -0.10 42.04
C ILE A 391 14.69 -1.19 41.97
N ASP A 392 14.45 -1.72 40.77
CA ASP A 392 13.47 -2.78 40.48
C ASP A 392 12.02 -2.41 40.89
N VAL A 393 11.58 -1.24 40.40
CA VAL A 393 10.27 -0.64 40.71
C VAL A 393 9.57 -0.17 39.42
N PRO A 394 8.27 0.14 39.43
CA PRO A 394 7.62 0.82 38.31
C PRO A 394 8.13 2.26 38.13
N LEU A 395 8.07 2.78 36.91
CA LEU A 395 8.43 4.16 36.60
C LEU A 395 7.42 4.75 35.61
N VAL A 396 6.90 5.95 35.88
CA VAL A 396 5.88 6.61 35.05
C VAL A 396 6.32 6.81 33.58
N TYR A 397 7.61 7.02 33.35
CA TYR A 397 8.15 7.15 31.99
C TYR A 397 8.31 5.81 31.28
N ALA A 398 8.43 4.68 31.99
CA ALA A 398 8.38 3.36 31.37
C ALA A 398 6.99 3.13 30.75
N ASP A 399 5.94 3.43 31.52
CA ASP A 399 4.55 3.41 31.07
C ASP A 399 4.33 4.32 29.85
N TYR A 400 4.78 5.58 29.92
CA TYR A 400 4.62 6.55 28.84
C TYR A 400 5.17 6.03 27.49
N TYR A 401 6.42 5.58 27.47
CA TYR A 401 7.05 5.12 26.23
C TYR A 401 6.54 3.74 25.78
N TYR A 402 6.03 2.92 26.71
CA TYR A 402 5.36 1.68 26.35
C TYR A 402 4.04 1.95 25.62
N LEU A 403 3.23 2.87 26.14
CA LEU A 403 1.98 3.29 25.48
C LEU A 403 2.24 3.95 24.13
N GLU A 404 3.28 4.79 24.03
CA GLU A 404 3.71 5.34 22.74
C GLU A 404 4.11 4.24 21.75
N ALA A 405 4.91 3.27 22.19
CA ALA A 405 5.35 2.16 21.35
C ALA A 405 4.16 1.29 20.89
N LEU A 406 3.18 1.03 21.78
CA LEU A 406 1.94 0.34 21.41
C LEU A 406 1.12 1.14 20.38
N MET A 407 1.05 2.48 20.47
CA MET A 407 0.40 3.32 19.47
C MET A 407 1.11 3.27 18.11
N ARG A 408 2.44 3.34 18.11
CA ARG A 408 3.26 3.22 16.89
C ARG A 408 3.08 1.86 16.24
N TRP A 409 3.02 0.79 17.04
CA TRP A 409 2.70 -0.56 16.57
C TRP A 409 1.28 -0.65 15.99
N ASN A 410 0.28 -0.17 16.73
CA ASN A 410 -1.13 -0.20 16.33
C ASN A 410 -1.39 0.45 14.97
N LYS A 411 -0.79 1.63 14.75
CA LYS A 411 -0.85 2.38 13.48
C LYS A 411 -0.27 1.57 12.32
N ARG A 412 0.77 0.77 12.58
CA ARG A 412 1.44 -0.07 11.58
C ARG A 412 0.61 -1.32 11.26
N SER A 413 0.05 -1.98 12.28
CA SER A 413 -0.71 -3.23 12.15
C SER A 413 -2.09 -3.05 11.47
N HIS A 414 -2.75 -1.89 11.58
CA HIS A 414 -4.10 -1.69 11.07
C HIS A 414 -4.20 -0.97 9.72
N ARG A 415 -3.06 -0.60 9.11
CA ARG A 415 -3.03 0.27 7.92
C ARG A 415 -3.75 -0.33 6.71
N LEU A 416 -3.48 -1.60 6.37
CA LEU A 416 -4.14 -2.27 5.25
C LEU A 416 -5.66 -2.34 5.45
N THR A 417 -6.10 -2.73 6.64
CA THR A 417 -7.54 -2.80 7.00
C THR A 417 -8.20 -1.44 6.86
N GLN A 418 -7.53 -0.37 7.27
CA GLN A 418 -8.06 1.00 7.14
C GLN A 418 -8.17 1.40 5.66
N LEU A 419 -7.15 1.14 4.85
CA LEU A 419 -7.17 1.42 3.41
C LEU A 419 -8.29 0.63 2.70
N MET A 420 -8.46 -0.64 3.05
CA MET A 420 -9.55 -1.49 2.54
C MET A 420 -10.93 -0.94 2.91
N LYS A 421 -11.15 -0.53 4.17
CA LYS A 421 -12.43 0.07 4.58
C LYS A 421 -12.73 1.37 3.82
N GLN A 422 -11.74 2.24 3.66
CA GLN A 422 -11.90 3.48 2.88
C GLN A 422 -12.19 3.19 1.40
N TRP A 423 -11.46 2.25 0.80
CA TRP A 423 -11.68 1.84 -0.58
C TRP A 423 -13.07 1.25 -0.78
N GLN A 424 -13.53 0.37 0.11
CA GLN A 424 -14.87 -0.23 0.05
C GLN A 424 -15.98 0.83 0.12
N GLU A 425 -15.80 1.88 0.93
CA GLU A 425 -16.76 2.99 0.99
C GLU A 425 -16.80 3.77 -0.34
N MET A 426 -15.66 4.15 -0.88
CA MET A 426 -15.58 4.81 -2.19
C MET A 426 -16.16 3.94 -3.30
N ASN A 427 -15.87 2.64 -3.30
CA ASN A 427 -16.38 1.67 -4.26
C ASN A 427 -17.92 1.53 -4.20
N ARG A 428 -18.50 1.48 -2.99
CA ARG A 428 -19.96 1.43 -2.81
C ARG A 428 -20.66 2.62 -3.45
N GLN A 429 -20.05 3.80 -3.42
CA GLN A 429 -20.63 5.01 -4.03
C GLN A 429 -20.66 4.97 -5.57
N LYS A 430 -19.98 4.00 -6.21
CA LYS A 430 -19.94 3.82 -7.67
C LYS A 430 -21.04 2.91 -8.22
N THR A 431 -22.04 2.51 -7.43
CA THR A 431 -23.10 1.57 -7.86
C THR A 431 -23.74 1.95 -9.20
N ARG A 432 -24.02 3.24 -9.42
CA ARG A 432 -24.65 3.68 -10.68
C ARG A 432 -23.74 3.46 -11.89
N ALA A 433 -22.48 3.86 -11.78
CA ALA A 433 -21.50 3.70 -12.86
C ALA A 433 -21.26 2.21 -13.19
N LEU A 434 -21.18 1.36 -12.16
CA LEU A 434 -21.08 -0.10 -12.34
C LEU A 434 -22.32 -0.70 -13.00
N LYS A 435 -23.52 -0.25 -12.62
CA LYS A 435 -24.75 -0.69 -13.28
C LYS A 435 -24.76 -0.32 -14.75
N ASP A 436 -24.38 0.92 -15.09
CA ASP A 436 -24.30 1.40 -16.48
C ASP A 436 -23.28 0.59 -17.28
N PHE A 437 -22.11 0.30 -16.70
CA PHE A 437 -21.10 -0.58 -17.29
C PHE A 437 -21.66 -1.98 -17.58
N GLN A 438 -22.36 -2.61 -16.63
CA GLN A 438 -22.97 -3.93 -16.83
C GLN A 438 -24.04 -3.94 -17.94
N GLN A 439 -24.63 -2.80 -18.31
CA GLN A 439 -25.59 -2.75 -19.42
C GLN A 439 -24.89 -2.77 -20.79
N GLN A 440 -23.61 -2.40 -20.86
CA GLN A 440 -22.91 -2.13 -22.10
C GLN A 440 -22.41 -3.38 -22.82
N LYS A 441 -22.03 -4.43 -22.09
CA LYS A 441 -21.65 -5.77 -22.57
C LYS A 441 -20.47 -5.91 -23.53
N PHE A 442 -20.21 -4.95 -24.40
CA PHE A 442 -19.23 -5.08 -25.47
C PHE A 442 -18.48 -3.78 -25.73
N GLY A 443 -17.15 -3.83 -25.67
CA GLY A 443 -16.27 -2.67 -25.86
C GLY A 443 -15.07 -2.95 -26.74
N LEU A 444 -14.44 -1.88 -27.22
CA LEU A 444 -13.17 -1.92 -27.94
C LEU A 444 -12.00 -1.70 -26.98
N PHE A 445 -10.94 -2.49 -27.11
CA PHE A 445 -9.62 -2.19 -26.56
C PHE A 445 -8.64 -1.83 -27.68
N ILE A 446 -7.68 -0.95 -27.41
CA ILE A 446 -6.60 -0.60 -28.34
C ILE A 446 -5.25 -0.63 -27.63
N HIS A 447 -4.38 -1.54 -28.06
CA HIS A 447 -2.94 -1.52 -27.73
C HIS A 447 -2.14 -0.99 -28.91
N TRP A 448 -1.63 0.23 -28.76
CA TRP A 448 -0.86 0.90 -29.78
C TRP A 448 0.26 1.75 -29.19
N GLY A 449 1.36 1.93 -29.91
CA GLY A 449 2.54 2.61 -29.41
C GLY A 449 3.76 2.37 -30.29
N LEU A 450 4.94 2.72 -29.79
CA LEU A 450 6.20 2.60 -30.54
C LEU A 450 6.51 1.14 -30.93
N TYR A 451 6.07 0.18 -30.12
CA TYR A 451 6.21 -1.26 -30.39
C TYR A 451 5.50 -1.74 -31.66
N ALA A 452 4.59 -0.93 -32.24
CA ALA A 452 4.01 -1.23 -33.55
C ALA A 452 5.01 -1.08 -34.70
N ILE A 453 6.12 -0.35 -34.52
CA ILE A 453 7.19 -0.18 -35.52
C ILE A 453 7.97 -1.49 -35.72
N PRO A 454 8.57 -2.11 -34.68
CA PRO A 454 9.23 -3.40 -34.85
C PRO A 454 8.23 -4.55 -35.08
N ALA A 455 6.95 -4.37 -34.71
CA ALA A 455 5.85 -5.29 -35.04
C ALA A 455 6.14 -6.77 -34.70
N GLY A 456 6.75 -7.01 -33.54
CA GLY A 456 7.14 -8.33 -33.04
C GLY A 456 8.46 -8.89 -33.58
N ILE A 457 9.24 -8.10 -34.32
CA ILE A 457 10.56 -8.52 -34.85
C ILE A 457 11.64 -7.54 -34.37
N TRP A 458 12.69 -8.05 -33.74
CA TRP A 458 13.86 -7.25 -33.39
C TRP A 458 15.13 -7.96 -33.84
N ASN A 459 16.00 -7.26 -34.58
CA ASN A 459 17.25 -7.82 -35.14
C ASN A 459 17.05 -9.15 -35.90
N GLY A 460 15.93 -9.28 -36.64
CA GLY A 460 15.60 -10.47 -37.41
C GLY A 460 15.00 -11.64 -36.61
N GLN A 461 14.90 -11.52 -35.28
CA GLN A 461 14.30 -12.53 -34.41
C GLN A 461 12.85 -12.18 -34.09
N LYS A 462 11.98 -13.19 -34.07
CA LYS A 462 10.56 -13.05 -33.70
C LYS A 462 10.40 -13.11 -32.19
N MET A 463 9.27 -12.62 -31.66
CA MET A 463 8.96 -12.65 -30.21
C MET A 463 9.15 -14.05 -29.60
N GLU A 464 8.72 -15.10 -30.30
CA GLU A 464 8.82 -16.49 -29.88
C GLU A 464 10.28 -16.97 -29.75
N ASP A 465 11.18 -16.40 -30.55
CA ASP A 465 12.62 -16.69 -30.48
C ASP A 465 13.30 -15.93 -29.33
N LEU A 466 12.71 -14.81 -28.90
CA LEU A 466 13.29 -13.88 -27.92
C LEU A 466 12.92 -14.25 -26.48
N GLY A 467 11.74 -14.83 -26.26
CA GLY A 467 11.31 -15.33 -24.94
C GLY A 467 9.82 -15.11 -24.66
N SER A 468 9.48 -15.12 -23.37
CA SER A 468 8.11 -14.92 -22.87
C SER A 468 7.98 -13.61 -22.09
N PRO A 469 6.86 -12.86 -22.25
CA PRO A 469 5.71 -13.20 -23.08
C PRO A 469 5.95 -12.93 -24.58
N SER A 470 5.32 -13.72 -25.45
CA SER A 470 5.53 -13.72 -26.92
C SER A 470 4.69 -12.65 -27.67
N VAL A 471 4.24 -11.62 -26.97
CA VAL A 471 3.36 -10.55 -27.47
C VAL A 471 4.13 -9.29 -27.87
N ALA A 472 3.74 -8.62 -28.95
CA ALA A 472 4.57 -7.60 -29.60
C ALA A 472 4.82 -6.34 -28.75
N GLU A 473 3.88 -5.95 -27.90
CA GLU A 473 3.99 -4.79 -27.02
C GLU A 473 5.01 -4.97 -25.86
N TRP A 474 5.53 -6.19 -25.72
CA TRP A 474 6.57 -6.54 -24.74
C TRP A 474 7.98 -6.58 -25.31
N ILE A 475 8.14 -6.27 -26.60
CA ILE A 475 9.41 -6.44 -27.32
C ILE A 475 10.59 -5.71 -26.68
N GLN A 476 10.39 -4.55 -26.07
CA GLN A 476 11.48 -3.82 -25.39
C GLN A 476 12.11 -4.66 -24.27
N LEU A 477 11.28 -5.27 -23.43
CA LEU A 477 11.75 -6.06 -22.30
C LEU A 477 12.33 -7.40 -22.77
N VAL A 478 11.60 -8.11 -23.63
CA VAL A 478 11.93 -9.48 -24.04
C VAL A 478 13.17 -9.50 -24.94
N ALA A 479 13.28 -8.58 -25.89
CA ALA A 479 14.47 -8.44 -26.73
C ALA A 479 15.62 -7.68 -26.05
N LYS A 480 15.45 -7.30 -24.78
CA LYS A 480 16.41 -6.51 -23.98
C LYS A 480 16.94 -5.27 -24.72
N ILE A 481 16.02 -4.49 -25.30
CA ILE A 481 16.35 -3.31 -26.12
C ILE A 481 16.69 -2.13 -25.21
N PRO A 482 17.95 -1.65 -25.15
CA PRO A 482 18.34 -0.57 -24.25
C PRO A 482 17.42 0.64 -24.34
N ARG A 483 17.12 1.29 -23.21
CA ARG A 483 16.13 2.39 -23.13
C ARG A 483 16.43 3.52 -24.09
N SER A 484 17.71 3.85 -24.26
CA SER A 484 18.17 4.88 -25.20
C SER A 484 17.97 4.46 -26.66
N THR A 485 18.12 3.17 -26.97
CA THR A 485 17.88 2.61 -28.30
C THR A 485 16.38 2.55 -28.61
N TYR A 486 15.57 2.03 -27.70
CA TYR A 486 14.12 1.94 -27.89
C TYR A 486 13.48 3.32 -28.00
N ALA A 487 13.94 4.31 -27.22
CA ALA A 487 13.41 5.68 -27.30
C ALA A 487 13.54 6.33 -28.69
N LYS A 488 14.54 5.93 -29.50
CA LYS A 488 14.72 6.42 -30.88
C LYS A 488 13.63 5.94 -31.85
N LEU A 489 12.81 4.96 -31.48
CA LEU A 489 11.64 4.59 -32.26
C LEU A 489 10.63 5.76 -32.36
N ALA A 490 10.64 6.70 -31.40
CA ALA A 490 9.83 7.91 -31.45
C ALA A 490 10.14 8.77 -32.70
N ASP A 491 11.40 8.80 -33.15
CA ASP A 491 11.82 9.56 -34.34
C ASP A 491 11.18 9.02 -35.63
N GLN A 492 10.71 7.77 -35.62
CA GLN A 492 10.08 7.09 -36.76
C GLN A 492 8.56 7.03 -36.64
N PHE A 493 8.00 7.32 -35.46
CA PHE A 493 6.57 7.17 -35.21
C PHE A 493 5.77 8.28 -35.89
N SER A 494 5.26 7.99 -37.07
CA SER A 494 4.49 8.93 -37.91
C SER A 494 3.27 8.25 -38.53
N PRO A 495 2.21 7.93 -37.75
CA PRO A 495 1.06 7.21 -38.26
C PRO A 495 0.15 8.05 -39.18
N GLN A 496 0.57 8.22 -40.43
CA GLN A 496 -0.12 9.06 -41.43
C GLN A 496 -1.53 8.56 -41.79
N SER A 497 -1.82 7.27 -41.60
CA SER A 497 -3.13 6.68 -41.88
C SER A 497 -4.06 6.67 -40.67
N PHE A 498 -3.62 7.15 -39.51
CA PHE A 498 -4.45 7.21 -38.30
C PHE A 498 -5.63 8.17 -38.46
N ASP A 499 -6.81 7.66 -38.16
CA ASP A 499 -8.08 8.37 -38.23
C ASP A 499 -8.99 7.90 -37.09
N ALA A 500 -9.11 8.75 -36.06
CA ALA A 500 -9.89 8.46 -34.87
C ALA A 500 -11.38 8.21 -35.20
N ASP A 501 -11.97 8.99 -36.11
CA ASP A 501 -13.38 8.82 -36.50
C ASP A 501 -13.61 7.47 -37.18
N LYS A 502 -12.70 7.02 -38.05
CA LYS A 502 -12.83 5.69 -38.68
C LYS A 502 -12.78 4.56 -37.66
N ILE A 503 -11.86 4.61 -36.70
CA ILE A 503 -11.74 3.57 -35.66
C ILE A 503 -12.97 3.57 -34.76
N VAL A 504 -13.39 4.73 -34.25
CA VAL A 504 -14.55 4.84 -33.37
C VAL A 504 -15.84 4.47 -34.11
N LYS A 505 -16.00 4.89 -35.36
CA LYS A 505 -17.15 4.51 -36.17
C LYS A 505 -17.18 3.01 -36.44
N MET A 506 -16.03 2.37 -36.72
CA MET A 506 -15.94 0.92 -36.85
C MET A 506 -16.44 0.21 -35.59
N ALA A 507 -16.00 0.65 -34.41
CA ALA A 507 -16.47 0.10 -33.13
C ALA A 507 -17.98 0.30 -32.94
N LYS A 508 -18.49 1.50 -33.23
CA LYS A 508 -19.93 1.82 -33.18
C LYS A 508 -20.75 0.90 -34.09
N ASP A 509 -20.32 0.77 -35.34
CA ASP A 509 -20.99 -0.03 -36.37
C ASP A 509 -20.97 -1.53 -36.02
N ALA A 510 -19.93 -1.98 -35.31
CA ALA A 510 -19.81 -3.32 -34.74
C ALA A 510 -20.67 -3.54 -33.48
N GLY A 511 -21.32 -2.49 -32.95
CA GLY A 511 -22.23 -2.56 -31.82
C GLY A 511 -21.62 -2.19 -30.46
N MET A 512 -20.30 -2.01 -30.38
CA MET A 512 -19.59 -1.68 -29.14
C MET A 512 -20.12 -0.39 -28.49
N LYS A 513 -20.07 -0.33 -27.16
CA LYS A 513 -20.63 0.79 -26.37
C LYS A 513 -19.56 1.68 -25.74
N TYR A 514 -18.35 1.16 -25.58
CA TYR A 514 -17.23 1.89 -25.01
C TYR A 514 -15.93 1.54 -25.72
N LEU A 515 -14.94 2.41 -25.57
CA LEU A 515 -13.58 2.24 -26.07
C LEU A 515 -12.59 2.55 -24.96
N VAL A 516 -11.61 1.66 -24.76
CA VAL A 516 -10.45 1.86 -23.90
C VAL A 516 -9.18 1.81 -24.76
N VAL A 517 -8.27 2.76 -24.58
CA VAL A 517 -7.02 2.84 -25.35
C VAL A 517 -5.83 3.03 -24.42
N THR A 518 -4.71 2.37 -24.74
CA THR A 518 -3.40 2.56 -24.11
C THR A 518 -2.94 4.03 -24.17
N SER A 519 -3.26 4.82 -23.13
CA SER A 519 -2.74 6.18 -23.01
C SER A 519 -1.24 6.21 -22.76
N LYS A 520 -0.75 5.18 -22.05
CA LYS A 520 0.67 4.85 -21.87
C LYS A 520 0.79 3.35 -21.56
N HIS A 521 1.62 2.63 -22.31
CA HIS A 521 1.95 1.23 -22.04
C HIS A 521 3.23 1.10 -21.18
N HIS A 522 3.74 -0.13 -21.02
CA HIS A 522 4.94 -0.43 -20.24
C HIS A 522 6.21 0.24 -20.76
N ASP A 523 6.29 0.57 -22.05
CA ASP A 523 7.44 1.28 -22.63
C ASP A 523 7.57 2.74 -22.17
N GLY A 524 6.56 3.25 -21.45
CA GLY A 524 6.56 4.57 -20.85
C GLY A 524 6.25 5.71 -21.82
N PHE A 525 5.90 5.40 -23.07
CA PHE A 525 5.54 6.37 -24.11
C PHE A 525 4.07 6.76 -24.01
N ALA A 526 3.78 8.07 -23.92
CA ALA A 526 2.41 8.57 -23.85
C ALA A 526 1.84 8.87 -25.26
N LEU A 527 0.63 8.40 -25.56
CA LEU A 527 -0.07 8.67 -26.83
C LEU A 527 -0.78 10.04 -26.88
N TYR A 528 -0.41 10.96 -25.98
CA TYR A 528 -1.02 12.28 -25.86
C TYR A 528 0.03 13.32 -25.47
N GLY A 529 -0.24 14.59 -25.72
CA GLY A 529 0.64 15.69 -25.29
C GLY A 529 0.67 15.84 -23.78
N SER A 530 1.53 15.08 -23.10
CA SER A 530 1.70 15.16 -21.64
C SER A 530 2.68 16.27 -21.29
N MET A 531 2.30 17.13 -20.35
CA MET A 531 3.17 18.18 -19.80
C MET A 531 4.18 17.63 -18.77
N VAL A 532 4.00 16.37 -18.36
CA VAL A 532 4.81 15.72 -17.32
C VAL A 532 6.06 15.07 -17.88
N SER A 533 6.00 14.57 -19.12
CA SER A 533 7.13 13.93 -19.81
C SER A 533 7.07 14.25 -21.30
N SER A 534 8.21 14.65 -21.87
CA SER A 534 8.33 14.94 -23.30
C SER A 534 8.36 13.68 -24.17
N PHE A 535 8.48 12.48 -23.57
CA PHE A 535 8.45 11.21 -24.28
C PHE A 535 7.01 10.80 -24.63
N ASN A 536 6.44 11.53 -25.60
CA ASN A 536 5.05 11.41 -26.00
C ASN A 536 4.81 11.69 -27.49
N SER A 537 3.62 11.35 -28.00
CA SER A 537 3.26 11.43 -29.42
C SER A 537 3.34 12.83 -30.02
N GLU A 538 3.18 13.88 -29.21
CA GLU A 538 3.19 15.25 -29.69
C GLU A 538 4.61 15.86 -29.69
N GLN A 539 5.39 15.62 -28.63
CA GLN A 539 6.68 16.26 -28.46
C GLN A 539 7.84 15.43 -29.05
N ALA A 540 7.83 14.11 -28.88
CA ALA A 540 8.96 13.24 -29.23
C ALA A 540 8.91 12.67 -30.65
N THR A 541 7.83 12.88 -31.42
CA THR A 541 7.67 12.23 -32.74
C THR A 541 7.47 13.25 -33.86
N PRO A 542 7.69 12.88 -35.14
CA PRO A 542 7.28 13.69 -36.29
C PRO A 542 5.75 13.77 -36.47
N PHE A 543 4.95 12.95 -35.77
CA PHE A 543 3.49 12.95 -35.91
C PHE A 543 2.83 14.22 -35.35
N LYS A 544 3.36 14.75 -34.24
CA LYS A 544 2.91 16.02 -33.61
C LYS A 544 1.39 16.10 -33.32
N ARG A 545 0.77 14.97 -32.98
CA ARG A 545 -0.69 14.87 -32.72
C ARG A 545 -0.99 14.13 -31.42
N ASP A 546 -2.10 14.51 -30.81
CA ASP A 546 -2.62 13.93 -29.57
C ASP A 546 -3.70 12.88 -29.88
N ILE A 547 -3.29 11.60 -29.87
CA ILE A 547 -4.14 10.48 -30.29
C ILE A 547 -5.30 10.28 -29.28
N ILE A 548 -5.04 10.48 -27.99
CA ILE A 548 -6.05 10.29 -26.95
C ILE A 548 -7.13 11.37 -27.03
N GLN A 549 -6.75 12.63 -27.29
CA GLN A 549 -7.69 13.72 -27.53
C GLN A 549 -8.57 13.44 -28.75
N GLU A 550 -7.97 13.04 -29.88
CA GLU A 550 -8.72 12.75 -31.10
C GLU A 550 -9.71 11.58 -30.94
N LEU A 551 -9.29 10.50 -30.25
CA LEU A 551 -10.18 9.36 -29.94
C LEU A 551 -11.29 9.74 -28.96
N TYR A 552 -10.98 10.56 -27.95
CA TYR A 552 -11.98 11.08 -27.02
C TYR A 552 -13.05 11.88 -27.76
N ASP A 553 -12.65 12.81 -28.61
CA ASP A 553 -13.58 13.66 -29.36
C ASP A 553 -14.40 12.84 -30.37
N ALA A 554 -13.80 11.85 -31.03
CA ALA A 554 -14.51 10.92 -31.89
C ALA A 554 -15.55 10.10 -31.09
N CYS A 555 -15.20 9.59 -29.91
CA CYS A 555 -16.15 8.89 -29.03
C CYS A 555 -17.33 9.77 -28.64
N LEU A 556 -17.09 11.05 -28.35
CA LEU A 556 -18.16 12.02 -28.10
C LEU A 556 -19.07 12.21 -29.32
N ARG A 557 -18.50 12.35 -30.52
CA ARG A 557 -19.27 12.48 -31.78
C ARG A 557 -20.14 11.26 -32.05
N HIS A 558 -19.58 10.05 -31.91
CA HIS A 558 -20.26 8.78 -32.23
C HIS A 558 -21.06 8.18 -31.07
N LYS A 559 -21.07 8.87 -29.91
CA LYS A 559 -21.76 8.44 -28.69
C LYS A 559 -21.30 7.05 -28.24
N LEU A 560 -19.99 6.91 -28.07
CA LEU A 560 -19.35 5.83 -27.31
C LEU A 560 -18.82 6.40 -25.99
N ASP A 561 -18.93 5.62 -24.92
CA ASP A 561 -18.23 5.94 -23.69
C ASP A 561 -16.72 5.73 -23.86
N PHE A 562 -15.92 6.58 -23.23
CA PHE A 562 -14.46 6.58 -23.41
C PHE A 562 -13.75 6.24 -22.10
N GLY A 563 -12.68 5.46 -22.23
CA GLY A 563 -11.77 5.08 -21.17
C GLY A 563 -10.33 5.07 -21.64
N VAL A 564 -9.40 5.01 -20.68
CA VAL A 564 -7.99 4.83 -20.99
C VAL A 564 -7.41 3.67 -20.22
N TYR A 565 -6.47 2.98 -20.82
CA TYR A 565 -5.51 2.13 -20.13
C TYR A 565 -4.30 2.95 -19.71
N TYR A 566 -3.74 2.63 -18.55
CA TYR A 566 -2.51 3.24 -18.06
C TYR A 566 -1.63 2.23 -17.31
N SER A 567 -0.41 2.00 -17.81
CA SER A 567 0.59 1.18 -17.10
C SER A 567 1.14 1.93 -15.89
N HIS A 568 0.54 1.71 -14.73
CA HIS A 568 0.85 2.46 -13.51
C HIS A 568 2.10 1.96 -12.76
N ASN A 569 2.30 0.64 -12.70
CA ASN A 569 3.47 0.04 -12.08
C ASN A 569 4.67 0.06 -13.05
N ILE A 570 4.55 -0.61 -14.19
CA ILE A 570 5.67 -0.81 -15.11
C ILE A 570 5.85 0.42 -16.01
N ASP A 571 7.08 0.91 -16.08
CA ASP A 571 7.51 1.94 -17.04
C ASP A 571 9.00 1.70 -17.34
N TRP A 572 9.31 1.05 -18.45
CA TRP A 572 10.68 0.67 -18.82
C TRP A 572 11.56 1.86 -19.16
N LYS A 573 10.99 3.06 -19.33
CA LYS A 573 11.75 4.30 -19.55
C LYS A 573 12.16 4.94 -18.23
N ASP A 574 11.19 5.18 -17.34
CA ASP A 574 11.34 6.02 -16.15
C ASP A 574 11.01 5.33 -14.81
N GLY A 575 10.42 4.13 -14.83
CA GLY A 575 9.84 3.44 -13.67
C GLY A 575 10.79 2.58 -12.85
N SER A 576 12.09 2.88 -12.83
CA SER A 576 13.10 2.06 -12.15
C SER A 576 13.08 0.61 -12.65
N ASP A 577 12.82 -0.31 -11.73
CA ASP A 577 12.70 -1.76 -11.79
C ASP A 577 11.33 -2.21 -11.24
N ALA A 578 10.31 -1.34 -11.28
CA ALA A 578 8.95 -1.60 -10.81
C ALA A 578 8.90 -2.13 -9.36
N GLN A 579 9.66 -1.51 -8.44
CA GLN A 579 9.76 -1.85 -7.01
C GLN A 579 10.57 -3.14 -6.71
N TYR A 580 11.14 -3.81 -7.72
CA TYR A 580 11.77 -5.13 -7.55
C TYR A 580 12.90 -5.18 -6.53
N ALA A 581 13.94 -4.35 -6.62
CA ALA A 581 15.10 -4.40 -5.73
C ALA A 581 14.69 -4.25 -4.26
N VAL A 582 13.73 -3.36 -4.01
CA VAL A 582 13.13 -3.10 -2.71
C VAL A 582 12.39 -4.33 -2.18
N THR A 583 11.46 -4.90 -2.95
CA THR A 583 10.69 -6.07 -2.50
C THR A 583 11.57 -7.31 -2.40
N LYS A 584 12.56 -7.46 -3.28
CA LYS A 584 13.51 -8.56 -3.24
C LYS A 584 14.32 -8.55 -1.95
N ALA A 585 14.84 -7.38 -1.55
CA ALA A 585 15.54 -7.25 -0.29
C ALA A 585 14.69 -7.69 0.91
N GLN A 586 13.38 -7.36 0.92
CA GLN A 586 12.45 -7.81 1.97
C GLN A 586 12.20 -9.33 1.93
N HIS A 587 11.94 -9.88 0.75
CA HIS A 587 11.61 -11.29 0.57
C HIS A 587 12.81 -12.22 0.84
N ASP A 588 14.02 -11.82 0.46
CA ASP A 588 15.25 -12.58 0.76
C ASP A 588 15.40 -12.79 2.27
N MET A 589 15.05 -11.78 3.08
CA MET A 589 15.08 -11.88 4.55
C MET A 589 14.00 -12.80 5.12
N LEU A 590 12.88 -12.95 4.42
CA LEU A 590 11.78 -13.83 4.80
C LEU A 590 11.90 -15.23 4.18
N ASN A 591 13.00 -15.53 3.49
CA ASN A 591 13.19 -16.73 2.68
C ASN A 591 12.03 -16.97 1.70
N LYS A 592 11.52 -15.87 1.10
CA LYS A 592 10.45 -15.87 0.09
C LYS A 592 11.02 -15.58 -1.28
N LYS A 593 10.42 -16.18 -2.32
CA LYS A 593 10.75 -15.86 -3.71
C LYS A 593 10.14 -14.50 -4.08
N THR A 594 10.89 -13.68 -4.81
CA THR A 594 10.38 -12.43 -5.40
C THR A 594 10.12 -12.64 -6.88
N ASP A 595 8.91 -12.31 -7.30
CA ASP A 595 8.56 -12.33 -8.71
C ASP A 595 9.17 -11.11 -9.43
N ALA A 596 9.91 -11.38 -10.51
CA ALA A 596 10.56 -10.37 -11.34
C ALA A 596 9.77 -10.05 -12.61
N PHE A 597 8.60 -10.67 -12.80
CA PHE A 597 7.84 -10.58 -14.04
C PHE A 597 7.51 -9.12 -14.40
N GLY A 598 7.91 -8.71 -15.61
CA GLY A 598 7.72 -7.35 -16.12
C GLY A 598 8.75 -6.30 -15.68
N ALA A 599 9.59 -6.58 -14.68
CA ALA A 599 10.61 -5.64 -14.22
C ALA A 599 11.80 -5.58 -15.19
N ASN A 600 12.21 -4.38 -15.58
CA ASN A 600 13.44 -4.17 -16.36
C ASN A 600 14.66 -4.15 -15.43
N LEU A 601 15.22 -5.34 -15.17
CA LEU A 601 16.38 -5.52 -14.29
C LEU A 601 17.74 -5.38 -14.99
N TRP A 602 17.76 -5.41 -16.32
CA TRP A 602 18.99 -5.41 -17.11
C TRP A 602 19.40 -4.02 -17.60
N ASP A 603 18.46 -3.06 -17.64
CA ASP A 603 18.72 -1.63 -17.86
C ASP A 603 17.74 -0.78 -17.01
N PRO A 604 17.84 -0.84 -15.67
CA PRO A 604 16.92 -0.14 -14.79
C PRO A 604 17.07 1.37 -14.89
N SER A 605 15.97 2.10 -14.65
CA SER A 605 16.04 3.56 -14.59
C SER A 605 16.80 4.07 -13.38
N THR A 606 17.51 5.19 -13.55
CA THR A 606 18.17 5.91 -12.45
C THR A 606 17.18 6.60 -11.52
N ASN A 607 15.94 6.78 -11.97
CA ASN A 607 14.84 7.22 -11.11
C ASN A 607 14.51 6.12 -10.11
N SER A 608 14.26 6.47 -8.84
CA SER A 608 13.62 5.53 -7.93
C SER A 608 12.15 5.32 -8.31
N PHE A 609 11.59 4.16 -7.97
CA PHE A 609 10.17 3.87 -8.20
C PHE A 609 9.25 4.91 -7.52
N ALA A 610 9.58 5.34 -6.30
CA ALA A 610 8.87 6.41 -5.61
C ALA A 610 8.93 7.75 -6.37
N SER A 611 10.09 8.11 -6.94
CA SER A 611 10.23 9.31 -7.77
C SER A 611 9.34 9.21 -9.01
N TYR A 612 9.33 8.06 -9.69
CA TYR A 612 8.45 7.79 -10.83
C TYR A 612 6.97 7.97 -10.46
N LEU A 613 6.50 7.36 -9.37
CA LEU A 613 5.11 7.50 -8.92
C LEU A 613 4.74 8.96 -8.64
N ASN A 614 5.62 9.69 -7.95
CA ASN A 614 5.38 11.06 -7.50
C ASN A 614 5.47 12.11 -8.61
N LYS A 615 6.42 11.93 -9.54
CA LYS A 615 6.78 12.95 -10.53
C LYS A 615 6.26 12.64 -11.93
N LYS A 616 5.94 11.38 -12.24
CA LYS A 616 5.41 10.97 -13.54
C LYS A 616 4.03 10.34 -13.43
N ALA A 617 3.90 9.19 -12.75
CA ALA A 617 2.71 8.36 -12.90
C ALA A 617 1.43 8.97 -12.34
N ILE A 618 1.43 9.41 -11.08
CA ILE A 618 0.27 10.08 -10.48
C ILE A 618 -0.03 11.42 -11.18
N PRO A 619 0.95 12.29 -11.48
CA PRO A 619 0.71 13.50 -12.27
C PRO A 619 0.07 13.24 -13.64
N GLN A 620 0.52 12.25 -14.40
CA GLN A 620 -0.08 11.88 -15.69
C GLN A 620 -1.52 11.38 -15.54
N VAL A 621 -1.81 10.56 -14.52
CA VAL A 621 -3.19 10.15 -14.23
C VAL A 621 -4.06 11.37 -13.91
N LYS A 622 -3.57 12.33 -13.11
CA LYS A 622 -4.29 13.59 -12.84
C LYS A 622 -4.52 14.41 -14.10
N GLU A 623 -3.51 14.54 -14.96
CA GLU A 623 -3.58 15.26 -16.23
C GLU A 623 -4.69 14.69 -17.14
N ILE A 624 -4.71 13.38 -17.35
CA ILE A 624 -5.77 12.68 -18.11
C ILE A 624 -7.16 12.98 -17.52
N LEU A 625 -7.32 12.78 -16.22
CA LEU A 625 -8.60 12.97 -15.52
C LEU A 625 -9.09 14.43 -15.59
N GLN A 626 -8.17 15.38 -15.55
CA GLN A 626 -8.48 16.80 -15.65
C GLN A 626 -8.85 17.21 -17.07
N ARG A 627 -8.22 16.62 -18.10
CA ARG A 627 -8.49 16.92 -19.50
C ARG A 627 -9.79 16.28 -19.99
N PHE A 628 -10.04 15.01 -19.67
CA PHE A 628 -11.15 14.24 -20.23
C PHE A 628 -12.33 14.14 -19.27
N LYS A 629 -13.13 15.21 -19.17
CA LYS A 629 -14.22 15.33 -18.17
C LYS A 629 -15.31 14.26 -18.25
N LYS A 630 -15.53 13.67 -19.43
CA LYS A 630 -16.51 12.58 -19.65
C LYS A 630 -15.89 11.19 -19.67
N LEU A 631 -14.63 11.03 -19.24
CA LEU A 631 -14.00 9.72 -19.06
C LEU A 631 -14.86 8.85 -18.14
N LYS A 632 -14.99 7.56 -18.46
CA LYS A 632 -15.79 6.58 -17.73
C LYS A 632 -14.96 5.46 -17.10
N TYR A 633 -13.86 5.10 -17.74
CA TYR A 633 -13.02 3.97 -17.32
C TYR A 633 -11.56 4.39 -17.21
N ILE A 634 -10.88 3.87 -16.20
CA ILE A 634 -9.43 3.79 -16.18
C ILE A 634 -9.01 2.35 -15.90
N TRP A 635 -8.23 1.81 -16.83
CA TRP A 635 -7.78 0.43 -16.81
C TRP A 635 -6.30 0.43 -16.43
N PHE A 636 -6.00 0.18 -15.16
CA PHE A 636 -4.62 0.05 -14.69
C PHE A 636 -4.11 -1.35 -14.95
N ASP A 637 -2.78 -1.51 -15.06
CA ASP A 637 -2.20 -2.81 -15.38
C ASP A 637 -0.93 -3.15 -14.61
N MET A 638 -0.67 -4.46 -14.55
CA MET A 638 0.53 -5.09 -14.02
C MET A 638 0.90 -4.60 -12.61
N PRO A 639 -0.01 -4.67 -11.62
CA PRO A 639 0.21 -4.08 -10.30
C PRO A 639 1.30 -4.79 -9.48
N GLY A 640 1.81 -5.94 -9.94
CA GLY A 640 2.97 -6.68 -9.44
C GLY A 640 3.38 -6.37 -8.00
N LEU A 641 4.53 -5.72 -7.84
CA LEU A 641 5.18 -5.45 -6.56
C LEU A 641 4.69 -4.16 -5.87
N MET A 642 3.56 -3.59 -6.31
CA MET A 642 3.02 -2.40 -5.66
C MET A 642 2.44 -2.72 -4.28
N THR A 643 2.68 -1.82 -3.32
CA THR A 643 2.05 -1.92 -1.99
C THR A 643 0.57 -1.49 -2.04
N ALA A 644 -0.20 -1.92 -1.05
CA ALA A 644 -1.60 -1.51 -0.93
C ALA A 644 -1.77 0.02 -0.83
N GLU A 645 -0.85 0.74 -0.17
CA GLU A 645 -0.84 2.20 -0.14
C GLU A 645 -0.69 2.81 -1.53
N GLN A 646 0.16 2.22 -2.37
CA GLN A 646 0.41 2.70 -3.72
C GLN A 646 -0.82 2.47 -4.60
N SER A 647 -1.42 1.28 -4.58
CA SER A 647 -2.70 1.00 -5.26
C SER A 647 -3.81 1.92 -4.77
N PHE A 648 -3.95 2.10 -3.45
CA PHE A 648 -4.95 2.99 -2.86
C PHE A 648 -4.77 4.43 -3.33
N ARG A 649 -3.53 4.92 -3.43
CA ARG A 649 -3.24 6.28 -3.87
C ARG A 649 -3.71 6.53 -5.31
N PHE A 650 -3.52 5.58 -6.22
CA PHE A 650 -4.09 5.69 -7.57
C PHE A 650 -5.61 5.70 -7.52
N TYR A 651 -6.23 4.77 -6.79
CA TYR A 651 -7.68 4.69 -6.69
C TYR A 651 -8.28 5.99 -6.14
N LYS A 652 -7.72 6.49 -5.03
CA LYS A 652 -8.14 7.73 -4.38
C LYS A 652 -7.94 8.93 -5.29
N THR A 653 -6.84 8.98 -6.06
CA THR A 653 -6.61 10.05 -7.04
C THR A 653 -7.72 10.09 -8.10
N VAL A 654 -8.13 8.93 -8.62
CA VAL A 654 -9.25 8.83 -9.56
C VAL A 654 -10.55 9.28 -8.90
N TYR A 655 -10.84 8.76 -7.71
CA TYR A 655 -12.06 9.04 -6.97
C TYR A 655 -12.22 10.53 -6.62
N ASP A 656 -11.18 11.15 -6.06
CA ASP A 656 -11.19 12.56 -5.64
C ASP A 656 -11.41 13.51 -6.83
N LEU A 657 -10.93 13.15 -8.01
CA LEU A 657 -11.09 13.95 -9.23
C LEU A 657 -12.44 13.71 -9.92
N ASN A 658 -12.89 12.45 -9.96
CA ASN A 658 -14.20 12.11 -10.51
C ASN A 658 -14.68 10.74 -9.96
N PRO A 659 -15.63 10.71 -9.02
CA PRO A 659 -16.12 9.47 -8.42
C PRO A 659 -16.94 8.61 -9.39
N ASN A 660 -17.32 9.13 -10.57
CA ASN A 660 -18.09 8.36 -11.57
C ASN A 660 -17.23 7.49 -12.49
N ILE A 661 -15.89 7.57 -12.39
CA ILE A 661 -14.97 6.75 -13.18
C ILE A 661 -14.78 5.41 -12.48
N ILE A 662 -14.97 4.31 -13.18
CA ILE A 662 -14.70 2.97 -12.65
C ILE A 662 -13.27 2.52 -12.99
N VAL A 663 -12.68 1.75 -12.08
CA VAL A 663 -11.29 1.30 -12.11
C VAL A 663 -11.26 -0.22 -12.21
N SER A 664 -10.45 -0.81 -13.09
CA SER A 664 -10.28 -2.28 -13.15
C SER A 664 -9.59 -2.83 -11.89
N GLU A 665 -9.80 -4.11 -11.56
CA GLU A 665 -9.10 -4.74 -10.42
C GLU A 665 -7.57 -4.87 -10.60
N ARG A 666 -7.09 -4.68 -11.83
CA ARG A 666 -5.66 -4.65 -12.15
C ARG A 666 -4.92 -3.42 -11.60
N ILE A 667 -5.59 -2.59 -10.79
CA ILE A 667 -4.92 -1.67 -9.86
C ILE A 667 -4.20 -2.39 -8.70
N GLY A 668 -4.55 -3.65 -8.42
CA GLY A 668 -3.86 -4.51 -7.45
C GLY A 668 -4.35 -4.45 -6.00
N ASN A 669 -3.74 -5.28 -5.16
CA ASN A 669 -3.98 -5.36 -3.72
C ASN A 669 -5.47 -5.58 -3.32
N GLY A 670 -6.22 -6.33 -4.13
CA GLY A 670 -7.64 -6.62 -3.92
C GLY A 670 -8.61 -5.46 -4.19
N MET A 671 -8.09 -4.31 -4.62
CA MET A 671 -8.89 -3.12 -4.94
C MET A 671 -9.45 -3.18 -6.37
N GLY A 672 -10.15 -2.11 -6.76
CA GLY A 672 -10.77 -1.95 -8.10
C GLY A 672 -12.24 -2.33 -8.14
N ASP A 673 -12.97 -1.72 -9.06
CA ASP A 673 -14.43 -1.66 -9.08
C ASP A 673 -15.09 -2.86 -9.78
N TYR A 674 -14.36 -3.51 -10.69
CA TYR A 674 -14.82 -4.69 -11.42
C TYR A 674 -13.66 -5.65 -11.69
N ALA A 675 -13.99 -6.94 -11.81
CA ALA A 675 -13.03 -8.04 -11.93
C ALA A 675 -12.62 -8.32 -13.39
N ILE A 676 -11.44 -8.92 -13.56
CA ILE A 676 -10.83 -9.35 -14.81
C ILE A 676 -10.47 -10.84 -14.65
N PRO A 677 -11.29 -11.77 -15.17
CA PRO A 677 -11.09 -13.21 -14.98
C PRO A 677 -9.74 -13.75 -15.47
N GLY A 678 -9.09 -13.03 -16.39
CA GLY A 678 -7.80 -13.38 -17.00
C GLY A 678 -7.67 -12.79 -18.40
N ASP A 679 -6.47 -12.84 -18.96
CA ASP A 679 -6.20 -12.46 -20.35
C ASP A 679 -6.63 -13.56 -21.31
N ASN A 680 -7.40 -13.21 -22.34
CA ASN A 680 -7.90 -14.15 -23.34
C ASN A 680 -8.58 -15.37 -22.70
N ARG A 681 -9.38 -15.14 -21.66
CA ARG A 681 -10.02 -16.19 -20.87
C ARG A 681 -11.52 -15.96 -20.74
N ILE A 682 -12.30 -17.04 -20.81
CA ILE A 682 -13.71 -17.05 -20.42
C ILE A 682 -13.84 -17.87 -19.15
N PRO A 683 -14.36 -17.31 -18.03
CA PRO A 683 -14.53 -18.06 -16.80
C PRO A 683 -15.56 -19.18 -16.93
N ASP A 684 -15.39 -20.24 -16.14
CA ASP A 684 -16.35 -21.32 -15.99
C ASP A 684 -17.55 -20.86 -15.12
N LEU A 685 -18.71 -21.51 -15.27
CA LEU A 685 -19.92 -21.17 -14.48
C LEU A 685 -19.75 -21.41 -12.97
N SER A 686 -18.78 -22.25 -12.58
CA SER A 686 -18.44 -22.50 -11.17
C SER A 686 -17.65 -21.35 -10.53
N GLU A 687 -17.13 -20.41 -11.31
CA GLU A 687 -16.41 -19.26 -10.79
C GLU A 687 -17.39 -18.16 -10.38
N HIS A 688 -17.32 -17.76 -9.11
CA HIS A 688 -18.19 -16.75 -8.53
C HIS A 688 -17.43 -15.43 -8.32
N PHE A 689 -17.88 -14.38 -8.99
CA PHE A 689 -17.34 -13.03 -8.83
C PHE A 689 -18.23 -12.21 -7.88
N THR A 690 -17.62 -11.61 -6.87
CA THR A 690 -18.30 -10.70 -5.93
C THR A 690 -18.50 -9.29 -6.50
N LYS A 691 -17.93 -9.02 -7.68
CA LYS A 691 -18.01 -7.76 -8.43
C LYS A 691 -18.49 -8.05 -9.86
N PRO A 692 -19.02 -7.06 -10.61
CA PRO A 692 -19.13 -7.17 -12.06
C PRO A 692 -17.77 -7.56 -12.65
N TRP A 693 -17.76 -8.27 -13.78
CA TRP A 693 -16.51 -8.72 -14.41
C TRP A 693 -16.50 -8.46 -15.91
N GLU A 694 -15.29 -8.33 -16.45
CA GLU A 694 -15.01 -8.08 -17.86
C GLU A 694 -13.93 -9.05 -18.35
N ALA A 695 -14.28 -9.90 -19.31
CA ALA A 695 -13.30 -10.69 -20.04
C ALA A 695 -12.67 -9.81 -21.12
N ILE A 696 -11.35 -9.88 -21.21
CA ILE A 696 -10.57 -9.16 -22.21
C ILE A 696 -9.94 -10.17 -23.17
N GLY A 697 -9.97 -9.85 -24.46
CA GLY A 697 -9.45 -10.74 -25.48
C GLY A 697 -8.88 -9.99 -26.67
N THR A 698 -7.98 -10.65 -27.39
CA THR A 698 -7.31 -10.15 -28.58
C THR A 698 -7.96 -10.70 -29.84
N PHE A 699 -7.72 -10.05 -30.98
CA PHE A 699 -8.18 -10.54 -32.28
C PHE A 699 -7.33 -11.69 -32.82
N ASN A 700 -6.12 -11.88 -32.32
CA ASN A 700 -5.15 -12.92 -32.70
C ASN A 700 -4.40 -13.39 -31.44
N HIS A 701 -3.07 -13.47 -31.44
CA HIS A 701 -2.25 -13.90 -30.30
C HIS A 701 -1.48 -12.76 -29.62
N SER A 702 -1.68 -11.50 -30.04
CA SER A 702 -0.93 -10.34 -29.54
C SER A 702 -1.86 -9.16 -29.25
N TRP A 703 -1.53 -8.34 -28.24
CA TRP A 703 -2.29 -7.11 -27.98
C TRP A 703 -1.86 -6.00 -28.95
N GLY A 704 -0.56 -5.73 -29.03
CA GLY A 704 0.04 -4.85 -30.02
C GLY A 704 0.12 -5.52 -31.40
N TYR A 705 0.27 -4.70 -32.45
CA TYR A 705 0.43 -5.19 -33.81
C TYR A 705 1.67 -6.09 -33.96
N LYS A 706 1.44 -7.30 -34.48
CA LYS A 706 2.46 -8.33 -34.73
C LYS A 706 2.40 -8.72 -36.20
N SER A 707 3.43 -8.35 -36.97
CA SER A 707 3.39 -8.30 -38.45
C SER A 707 3.14 -9.64 -39.12
N TYR A 708 3.47 -10.75 -38.44
CA TYR A 708 3.38 -12.11 -38.95
C TYR A 708 2.28 -12.94 -38.27
N ASP A 709 1.51 -12.35 -37.36
CA ASP A 709 0.40 -13.04 -36.70
C ASP A 709 -0.91 -12.77 -37.45
N HIS A 710 -1.32 -13.73 -38.27
CA HIS A 710 -2.48 -13.64 -39.15
C HIS A 710 -3.64 -14.54 -38.75
N ASP A 711 -3.58 -15.15 -37.56
CA ASP A 711 -4.63 -16.00 -37.02
C ASP A 711 -5.75 -15.15 -36.40
N TRP A 712 -6.43 -14.41 -37.26
CA TRP A 712 -7.53 -13.54 -36.88
C TRP A 712 -8.76 -14.36 -36.51
N LYS A 713 -9.33 -14.12 -35.32
CA LYS A 713 -10.65 -14.65 -34.92
C LYS A 713 -11.66 -14.39 -36.03
N ASP A 714 -12.26 -15.47 -36.53
CA ASP A 714 -13.33 -15.38 -37.52
C ASP A 714 -14.65 -14.91 -36.87
N VAL A 715 -15.69 -14.75 -37.68
CA VAL A 715 -16.97 -14.24 -37.16
C VAL A 715 -17.69 -15.23 -36.24
N ASP A 716 -17.43 -16.53 -36.36
CA ASP A 716 -18.08 -17.55 -35.53
C ASP A 716 -17.43 -17.59 -34.16
N GLU A 717 -16.10 -17.54 -34.11
CA GLU A 717 -15.33 -17.36 -32.88
C GLU A 717 -15.75 -16.06 -32.16
N LEU A 718 -15.78 -14.91 -32.86
CA LEU A 718 -16.16 -13.64 -32.24
C LEU A 718 -17.58 -13.65 -31.66
N ARG A 719 -18.53 -14.26 -32.38
CA ARG A 719 -19.91 -14.40 -31.88
C ARG A 719 -19.94 -15.32 -30.66
N TYR A 720 -19.25 -16.46 -30.71
CA TYR A 720 -19.14 -17.37 -29.57
C TYR A 720 -18.62 -16.66 -28.32
N TRP A 721 -17.50 -15.95 -28.42
CA TRP A 721 -16.92 -15.18 -27.31
C TRP A 721 -17.94 -14.22 -26.70
N LEU A 722 -18.60 -13.42 -27.54
CA LEU A 722 -19.59 -12.46 -27.07
C LEU A 722 -20.77 -13.14 -26.37
N LEU A 723 -21.33 -14.20 -26.98
CA LEU A 723 -22.50 -14.89 -26.44
C LEU A 723 -22.20 -15.64 -25.15
N GLU A 724 -21.07 -16.35 -25.11
CA GLU A 724 -20.62 -17.11 -23.95
C GLU A 724 -20.34 -16.19 -22.75
N ILE A 725 -19.70 -15.04 -22.98
CA ILE A 725 -19.41 -14.08 -21.91
C ILE A 725 -20.69 -13.43 -21.39
N VAL A 726 -21.57 -12.99 -22.30
CA VAL A 726 -22.78 -12.26 -21.90
C VAL A 726 -23.80 -13.19 -21.23
N SER A 727 -23.90 -14.46 -21.64
CA SER A 727 -24.77 -15.44 -20.97
C SER A 727 -24.32 -15.74 -19.54
N LYS A 728 -23.01 -15.66 -19.26
CA LYS A 728 -22.40 -15.77 -17.93
C LYS A 728 -22.39 -14.44 -17.15
N GLY A 729 -22.84 -13.35 -17.76
CA GLY A 729 -23.09 -12.07 -17.10
C GLY A 729 -21.95 -11.06 -17.16
N GLY A 730 -20.87 -11.38 -17.87
CA GLY A 730 -19.72 -10.51 -18.04
C GLY A 730 -19.91 -9.48 -19.16
N ASN A 731 -18.97 -8.55 -19.21
CA ASN A 731 -18.70 -7.74 -20.39
C ASN A 731 -17.52 -8.34 -21.18
N TYR A 732 -17.50 -8.13 -22.49
CA TYR A 732 -16.39 -8.50 -23.36
C TYR A 732 -15.73 -7.24 -23.91
N MET A 733 -14.42 -7.10 -23.69
CA MET A 733 -13.63 -6.03 -24.31
C MET A 733 -12.62 -6.64 -25.27
N LEU A 734 -12.81 -6.36 -26.56
CA LEU A 734 -12.04 -6.97 -27.65
C LEU A 734 -10.98 -6.00 -28.18
N ASN A 735 -9.74 -6.45 -28.23
CA ASN A 735 -8.57 -5.66 -28.56
C ASN A 735 -8.22 -5.68 -30.04
N ILE A 736 -7.92 -4.50 -30.60
CA ILE A 736 -7.21 -4.32 -31.86
C ILE A 736 -5.79 -3.77 -31.61
N GLY A 737 -4.85 -4.15 -32.48
CA GLY A 737 -3.50 -3.56 -32.55
C GLY A 737 -3.30 -2.90 -33.91
N PRO A 738 -3.47 -1.56 -34.05
CA PRO A 738 -3.15 -0.84 -35.28
C PRO A 738 -1.66 -0.94 -35.63
N ASP A 739 -1.33 -0.93 -36.91
CA ASP A 739 0.06 -0.92 -37.38
C ASP A 739 0.77 0.42 -37.11
N ALA A 740 2.07 0.52 -37.43
CA ALA A 740 2.86 1.75 -37.24
C ALA A 740 2.32 2.96 -38.03
N GLN A 741 1.53 2.73 -39.07
CA GLN A 741 0.89 3.76 -39.88
C GLN A 741 -0.49 4.15 -39.33
N GLY A 742 -1.03 3.41 -38.36
CA GLY A 742 -2.35 3.62 -37.76
C GLY A 742 -3.48 2.85 -38.45
N ASN A 743 -3.18 1.89 -39.34
CA ASN A 743 -4.21 1.07 -39.98
C ASN A 743 -4.65 -0.08 -39.08
N VAL A 744 -5.97 -0.31 -39.08
CA VAL A 744 -6.54 -1.56 -38.56
C VAL A 744 -6.57 -2.60 -39.69
N ALA A 745 -6.15 -3.83 -39.39
CA ALA A 745 -6.09 -4.94 -40.34
C ALA A 745 -7.43 -5.18 -41.04
N THR A 746 -7.39 -5.51 -42.33
CA THR A 746 -8.60 -5.72 -43.16
C THR A 746 -9.50 -6.86 -42.66
N PRO A 747 -8.97 -8.03 -42.25
CA PRO A 747 -9.79 -9.09 -41.66
C PRO A 747 -10.57 -8.64 -40.41
N VAL A 748 -9.94 -7.86 -39.53
CA VAL A 748 -10.56 -7.29 -38.33
C VAL A 748 -11.74 -6.38 -38.71
N LYS A 749 -11.53 -5.42 -39.62
CA LYS A 749 -12.60 -4.53 -40.10
C LYS A 749 -13.77 -5.31 -40.70
N LYS A 750 -13.47 -6.33 -41.52
CA LYS A 750 -14.48 -7.18 -42.17
C LYS A 750 -15.30 -7.97 -41.14
N ASN A 751 -14.64 -8.64 -40.20
CA ASN A 751 -15.30 -9.50 -39.22
C ASN A 751 -16.15 -8.67 -38.24
N LEU A 752 -15.65 -7.51 -37.79
CA LEU A 752 -16.44 -6.56 -36.99
C LEU A 752 -17.66 -6.03 -37.73
N ALA A 753 -17.54 -5.73 -39.03
CA ALA A 753 -18.67 -5.30 -39.83
C ALA A 753 -19.76 -6.38 -39.92
N ILE A 754 -19.38 -7.66 -40.05
CA ILE A 754 -20.31 -8.81 -40.09
C ILE A 754 -20.98 -8.99 -38.72
N LEU A 755 -20.21 -8.98 -37.62
CA LEU A 755 -20.74 -9.03 -36.24
C LEU A 755 -21.73 -7.88 -35.99
N GLY A 756 -21.40 -6.67 -36.45
CA GLY A 756 -22.28 -5.51 -36.38
C GLY A 756 -23.60 -5.71 -37.14
N LYS A 757 -23.61 -6.40 -38.30
CA LYS A 757 -24.87 -6.75 -38.99
C LYS A 757 -25.76 -7.62 -38.12
N TRP A 758 -25.17 -8.59 -37.43
CA TRP A 758 -25.90 -9.47 -36.52
C TRP A 758 -26.44 -8.71 -35.30
N LEU A 759 -25.60 -7.88 -34.65
CA LEU A 759 -26.00 -7.10 -33.48
C LEU A 759 -27.07 -6.06 -33.79
N ARG A 760 -27.16 -5.52 -35.01
CA ARG A 760 -28.25 -4.59 -35.37
C ARG A 760 -29.64 -5.21 -35.23
N LEU A 761 -29.77 -6.52 -35.46
CA LEU A 761 -31.04 -7.24 -35.30
C LEU A 761 -31.20 -7.79 -33.87
N ASN A 762 -30.11 -8.27 -33.28
CA ASN A 762 -30.15 -9.08 -32.06
C ASN A 762 -29.68 -8.34 -30.79
N ALA A 763 -29.41 -7.03 -30.88
CA ALA A 763 -28.92 -6.19 -29.78
C ALA A 763 -29.75 -6.30 -28.50
N GLU A 764 -31.06 -6.49 -28.59
CA GLU A 764 -31.93 -6.61 -27.41
C GLU A 764 -31.60 -7.84 -26.54
N ALA A 765 -31.11 -8.92 -27.17
CA ALA A 765 -30.69 -10.15 -26.48
C ALA A 765 -29.31 -10.04 -25.80
N VAL A 766 -28.56 -8.96 -26.09
CA VAL A 766 -27.22 -8.73 -25.54
C VAL A 766 -27.25 -7.56 -24.56
N TYR A 767 -27.64 -6.37 -25.01
CA TYR A 767 -27.46 -5.15 -24.21
C TYR A 767 -28.51 -4.99 -23.12
N GLY A 768 -28.01 -4.71 -21.91
CA GLY A 768 -28.83 -4.56 -20.72
C GLY A 768 -29.56 -5.81 -20.27
N THR A 769 -29.04 -6.98 -20.63
CA THR A 769 -29.50 -8.27 -20.13
C THR A 769 -28.69 -8.74 -18.92
N SER A 770 -29.20 -9.74 -18.23
CA SER A 770 -28.50 -10.50 -17.19
C SER A 770 -28.48 -11.99 -17.55
N PRO A 771 -27.65 -12.81 -16.89
CA PRO A 771 -27.71 -14.26 -17.02
C PRO A 771 -29.13 -14.79 -16.78
N TRP A 772 -29.55 -15.76 -17.58
CA TRP A 772 -30.69 -16.60 -17.25
C TRP A 772 -30.23 -17.80 -16.40
N THR A 773 -31.16 -18.61 -15.90
CA THR A 773 -30.85 -19.77 -15.05
C THR A 773 -30.01 -20.83 -15.77
N ILE A 774 -30.12 -20.91 -17.10
CA ILE A 774 -29.29 -21.75 -17.96
C ILE A 774 -28.52 -20.78 -18.86
N ALA A 775 -27.18 -20.85 -18.88
CA ALA A 775 -26.37 -19.96 -19.71
C ALA A 775 -26.24 -20.47 -21.15
N HIS A 776 -26.10 -21.80 -21.31
CA HIS A 776 -25.92 -22.48 -22.60
C HIS A 776 -26.65 -23.83 -22.59
N GLU A 777 -27.25 -24.17 -23.73
CA GLU A 777 -27.79 -25.50 -24.08
C GLU A 777 -27.13 -25.93 -25.38
N GLY A 778 -26.78 -27.22 -25.49
CA GLY A 778 -26.29 -27.81 -26.72
C GLY A 778 -25.04 -28.66 -26.52
N PRO A 779 -24.60 -29.39 -27.55
CA PRO A 779 -23.47 -30.30 -27.45
C PRO A 779 -22.11 -29.60 -27.55
N THR A 780 -22.04 -28.35 -28.00
CA THR A 780 -20.77 -27.68 -28.28
C THR A 780 -20.21 -27.04 -27.01
N ILE A 781 -19.17 -27.65 -26.45
CA ILE A 781 -18.45 -27.11 -25.29
C ILE A 781 -17.04 -26.73 -25.73
N ILE A 782 -16.67 -25.47 -25.52
CA ILE A 782 -15.34 -24.93 -25.82
C ILE A 782 -14.77 -24.37 -24.54
N ARG A 783 -13.48 -24.63 -24.30
CA ARG A 783 -12.75 -24.11 -23.15
C ARG A 783 -11.62 -23.21 -23.63
N ILE A 784 -11.62 -21.97 -23.14
CA ILE A 784 -10.60 -20.97 -23.46
C ILE A 784 -10.01 -20.44 -22.15
N THR A 785 -8.81 -20.92 -21.80
CA THR A 785 -8.12 -20.59 -20.56
C THR A 785 -7.18 -19.39 -20.70
N ASP A 786 -6.56 -19.21 -21.87
CA ASP A 786 -5.56 -18.17 -22.13
C ASP A 786 -5.16 -18.12 -23.62
N THR A 787 -4.26 -17.19 -23.97
CA THR A 787 -3.73 -17.00 -25.32
C THR A 787 -2.92 -18.22 -25.81
N GLU A 788 -2.08 -18.80 -24.95
CA GLU A 788 -1.14 -19.86 -25.33
C GLU A 788 -1.89 -21.17 -25.66
N GLN A 789 -2.95 -21.47 -24.90
CA GLN A 789 -3.86 -22.58 -25.18
C GLN A 789 -4.55 -22.36 -26.53
N ARG A 790 -5.13 -21.18 -26.79
CA ARG A 790 -5.82 -20.89 -28.05
C ARG A 790 -4.86 -20.95 -29.24
N GLU A 791 -3.64 -20.45 -29.09
CA GLU A 791 -2.59 -20.54 -30.13
C GLU A 791 -2.24 -21.98 -30.46
N LYS A 792 -2.01 -22.80 -29.43
CA LYS A 792 -1.60 -24.20 -29.59
C LYS A 792 -2.71 -25.09 -30.15
N GLU A 793 -3.95 -24.91 -29.70
CA GLU A 793 -5.08 -25.78 -30.04
C GLU A 793 -5.87 -25.28 -31.26
N GLY A 794 -5.75 -23.99 -31.57
CA GLY A 794 -6.60 -23.27 -32.50
C GLY A 794 -8.03 -23.13 -31.98
N PHE A 795 -8.88 -22.45 -32.74
CA PHE A 795 -10.31 -22.44 -32.50
C PHE A 795 -11.00 -23.49 -33.37
N LYS A 796 -11.53 -24.55 -32.75
CA LYS A 796 -12.29 -25.60 -33.43
C LYS A 796 -13.66 -25.73 -32.81
N ALA A 797 -14.67 -25.23 -33.51
CA ALA A 797 -16.06 -25.31 -33.10
C ALA A 797 -16.92 -25.91 -34.22
N ALA A 798 -17.76 -26.89 -33.87
CA ALA A 798 -18.77 -27.45 -34.76
C ALA A 798 -20.15 -27.12 -34.20
N PHE A 799 -20.48 -25.82 -34.17
CA PHE A 799 -21.77 -25.35 -33.67
C PHE A 799 -22.92 -26.05 -34.40
N THR A 800 -23.93 -26.44 -33.63
CA THR A 800 -25.12 -27.14 -34.11
C THR A 800 -26.34 -26.24 -33.97
N ALA A 801 -27.44 -26.62 -34.64
CA ALA A 801 -28.72 -25.92 -34.48
C ALA A 801 -29.37 -26.13 -33.09
N SER A 802 -28.76 -26.97 -32.24
CA SER A 802 -29.17 -27.20 -30.85
C SER A 802 -28.37 -26.34 -29.86
N ASP A 803 -27.39 -25.57 -30.32
CA ASP A 803 -26.60 -24.69 -29.46
C ASP A 803 -27.31 -23.33 -29.26
N PHE A 804 -27.71 -23.05 -28.02
CA PHE A 804 -28.35 -21.81 -27.60
C PHE A 804 -27.63 -21.17 -26.42
N TRP A 805 -27.37 -19.87 -26.53
CA TRP A 805 -26.94 -19.04 -25.40
C TRP A 805 -28.11 -18.21 -24.91
N PHE A 806 -28.25 -18.11 -23.58
CA PHE A 806 -29.39 -17.45 -22.99
C PHE A 806 -29.02 -16.24 -22.14
N THR A 807 -29.89 -15.25 -22.22
CA THR A 807 -29.90 -14.08 -21.37
C THR A 807 -31.34 -13.74 -21.00
N GLN A 808 -31.54 -12.85 -20.03
CA GLN A 808 -32.87 -12.39 -19.65
C GLN A 808 -32.93 -10.88 -19.44
N LYS A 809 -34.13 -10.33 -19.63
CA LYS A 809 -34.42 -8.91 -19.37
C LYS A 809 -35.90 -8.75 -19.06
N LYS A 810 -36.22 -8.33 -17.84
CA LYS A 810 -37.61 -8.27 -17.34
C LYS A 810 -38.27 -9.64 -17.51
N ASP A 811 -39.47 -9.71 -18.06
CA ASP A 811 -40.24 -10.96 -18.24
C ASP A 811 -39.84 -11.76 -19.50
N PHE A 812 -38.70 -11.41 -20.12
CA PHE A 812 -38.24 -12.04 -21.36
C PHE A 812 -36.95 -12.83 -21.14
N VAL A 813 -36.93 -14.04 -21.68
CA VAL A 813 -35.72 -14.82 -21.94
C VAL A 813 -35.38 -14.69 -23.41
N TYR A 814 -34.09 -14.59 -23.71
CA TYR A 814 -33.59 -14.62 -25.07
C TYR A 814 -32.81 -15.91 -25.29
N ALA A 815 -33.06 -16.56 -26.43
CA ALA A 815 -32.31 -17.74 -26.86
C ALA A 815 -31.61 -17.40 -28.19
N MET A 816 -30.28 -17.35 -28.17
CA MET A 816 -29.46 -16.93 -29.31
C MET A 816 -28.78 -18.15 -29.91
N ALA A 817 -28.92 -18.33 -31.23
CA ALA A 817 -28.34 -19.44 -31.98
C ALA A 817 -27.40 -18.93 -33.07
N LEU A 818 -26.25 -19.59 -33.22
CA LEU A 818 -25.27 -19.31 -34.27
C LEU A 818 -25.60 -20.01 -35.59
N VAL A 819 -26.31 -21.15 -35.52
CA VAL A 819 -26.63 -22.02 -36.65
C VAL A 819 -28.13 -22.14 -36.84
N VAL A 820 -28.56 -22.08 -38.11
CA VAL A 820 -29.96 -22.25 -38.51
C VAL A 820 -30.20 -23.74 -38.86
N PRO A 821 -31.24 -24.40 -38.31
CA PRO A 821 -31.55 -25.79 -38.62
C PRO A 821 -31.93 -25.96 -40.10
N LYS A 822 -31.41 -27.02 -40.75
CA LYS A 822 -31.62 -27.29 -42.19
C LYS A 822 -33.10 -27.52 -42.56
N ASP A 823 -33.88 -28.10 -41.67
CA ASP A 823 -35.33 -28.31 -41.83
C ASP A 823 -36.16 -27.09 -41.40
N GLY A 824 -35.51 -26.05 -40.87
CA GLY A 824 -36.13 -24.86 -40.31
C GLY A 824 -36.84 -25.09 -38.98
N ILE A 825 -36.72 -26.27 -38.37
CA ILE A 825 -37.38 -26.61 -37.09
C ILE A 825 -36.43 -26.33 -35.94
N VAL A 826 -36.85 -25.42 -35.06
CA VAL A 826 -36.09 -25.02 -33.87
C VAL A 826 -36.65 -25.75 -32.66
N LYS A 827 -35.77 -26.30 -31.83
CA LYS A 827 -36.11 -26.96 -30.56
C LYS A 827 -35.23 -26.40 -29.44
N VAL A 828 -35.86 -25.82 -28.42
CA VAL A 828 -35.16 -25.27 -27.23
C VAL A 828 -35.61 -26.06 -26.01
N GLN A 829 -34.80 -27.02 -25.57
CA GLN A 829 -35.15 -27.99 -24.52
C GLN A 829 -35.26 -27.35 -23.14
N SER A 830 -34.44 -26.31 -22.90
CA SER A 830 -34.41 -25.56 -21.65
C SER A 830 -35.74 -24.88 -21.32
N LEU A 831 -36.57 -24.64 -22.35
CA LEU A 831 -37.91 -24.05 -22.24
C LEU A 831 -39.00 -25.12 -22.27
N ASN A 832 -38.85 -26.19 -21.49
CA ASN A 832 -39.92 -27.15 -21.29
C ASN A 832 -41.06 -26.56 -20.45
N GLN A 833 -42.28 -27.03 -20.69
CA GLN A 833 -43.48 -26.46 -20.06
C GLN A 833 -43.51 -26.60 -18.52
N ASN A 834 -42.79 -27.59 -17.97
CA ASN A 834 -42.72 -27.84 -16.53
C ASN A 834 -41.74 -26.90 -15.82
N LYS A 835 -40.77 -26.32 -16.54
CA LYS A 835 -39.75 -25.40 -16.01
C LYS A 835 -40.09 -23.93 -16.23
N ALA A 836 -40.65 -23.58 -17.40
CA ALA A 836 -40.99 -22.21 -17.73
C ALA A 836 -42.15 -22.16 -18.73
N LYS A 837 -43.29 -21.56 -18.36
CA LYS A 837 -44.44 -21.44 -19.26
C LYS A 837 -44.17 -20.34 -20.30
N VAL A 838 -44.28 -20.63 -21.60
CA VAL A 838 -44.08 -19.64 -22.67
C VAL A 838 -45.42 -19.00 -23.05
N LYS A 839 -45.50 -17.66 -23.02
CA LYS A 839 -46.67 -16.88 -23.43
C LYS A 839 -46.63 -16.43 -24.89
N SER A 840 -45.45 -16.09 -25.38
CA SER A 840 -45.27 -15.65 -26.77
C SER A 840 -43.81 -15.77 -27.19
N VAL A 841 -43.60 -16.07 -28.47
CA VAL A 841 -42.27 -16.09 -29.08
C VAL A 841 -42.22 -15.08 -30.22
N GLU A 842 -41.12 -14.33 -30.27
CA GLU A 842 -40.76 -13.43 -31.36
C GLU A 842 -39.36 -13.80 -31.84
N ILE A 843 -39.13 -13.71 -33.15
CA ILE A 843 -37.78 -13.73 -33.71
C ILE A 843 -37.34 -12.27 -33.88
N LEU A 844 -36.25 -11.88 -33.24
CA LEU A 844 -35.78 -10.49 -33.28
C LEU A 844 -35.54 -10.05 -34.73
N GLY A 845 -36.13 -8.91 -35.09
CA GLY A 845 -36.10 -8.36 -36.45
C GLY A 845 -37.11 -8.96 -37.44
N PHE A 846 -37.88 -9.98 -37.04
CA PHE A 846 -38.82 -10.68 -37.94
C PHE A 846 -40.24 -10.84 -37.40
N GLY A 847 -40.48 -10.58 -36.11
CA GLY A 847 -41.80 -10.51 -35.50
C GLY A 847 -42.24 -11.81 -34.80
N ARG A 848 -43.49 -11.81 -34.33
CA ARG A 848 -44.10 -12.94 -33.61
C ARG A 848 -44.19 -14.19 -34.48
N ILE A 849 -44.09 -15.35 -33.83
CA ILE A 849 -44.21 -16.64 -34.48
C ILE A 849 -45.00 -17.63 -33.63
N ASP A 850 -45.73 -18.51 -34.32
CA ASP A 850 -46.41 -19.62 -33.66
C ASP A 850 -45.40 -20.64 -33.14
N PHE A 851 -45.73 -21.23 -32.00
CA PHE A 851 -44.90 -22.22 -31.34
C PHE A 851 -45.77 -23.31 -30.71
N GLN A 852 -45.14 -24.45 -30.47
CA GLN A 852 -45.66 -25.51 -29.62
C GLN A 852 -44.71 -25.64 -28.43
N GLN A 853 -45.26 -25.93 -27.25
CA GLN A 853 -44.47 -26.18 -26.06
C GLN A 853 -45.01 -27.43 -25.37
N ASP A 854 -44.11 -28.34 -25.02
CA ASP A 854 -44.44 -29.57 -24.30
C ASP A 854 -43.39 -29.86 -23.20
N ASN A 855 -43.39 -31.09 -22.68
CA ASN A 855 -42.43 -31.55 -21.67
C ASN A 855 -40.99 -31.69 -22.21
N HIS A 856 -40.79 -31.66 -23.52
CA HIS A 856 -39.49 -31.81 -24.19
C HIS A 856 -38.89 -30.48 -24.63
N GLY A 857 -39.68 -29.40 -24.71
CA GLY A 857 -39.16 -28.05 -24.93
C GLY A 857 -40.12 -27.15 -25.72
N LEU A 858 -39.57 -26.02 -26.14
CA LEU A 858 -40.21 -25.10 -27.09
C LEU A 858 -39.85 -25.52 -28.52
N GLN A 859 -40.85 -25.64 -29.40
CA GLN A 859 -40.68 -25.94 -30.82
C GLN A 859 -41.35 -24.87 -31.70
N LEU A 860 -40.65 -24.44 -32.76
CA LEU A 860 -41.19 -23.53 -33.77
C LEU A 860 -40.57 -23.77 -35.15
N LYS A 861 -41.23 -23.27 -36.20
CA LYS A 861 -40.73 -23.36 -37.58
C LYS A 861 -40.30 -21.99 -38.09
N LEU A 862 -39.02 -21.83 -38.41
CA LEU A 862 -38.47 -20.57 -38.90
C LEU A 862 -39.08 -20.18 -40.26
N PRO A 863 -39.36 -18.87 -40.49
CA PRO A 863 -39.75 -18.38 -41.80
C PRO A 863 -38.66 -18.61 -42.84
N LYS A 864 -39.03 -18.90 -44.10
CA LYS A 864 -38.08 -19.15 -45.21
C LYS A 864 -37.01 -18.06 -45.36
N LYS A 865 -37.35 -16.80 -45.09
CA LYS A 865 -36.41 -15.65 -45.12
C LYS A 865 -35.22 -15.78 -44.15
N ILE A 866 -35.34 -16.59 -43.09
CA ILE A 866 -34.30 -16.81 -42.07
C ILE A 866 -33.54 -18.11 -42.32
N GLN A 867 -34.17 -19.09 -42.97
CA GLN A 867 -33.61 -20.44 -43.18
C GLN A 867 -32.26 -20.44 -43.92
N ASN A 868 -31.99 -19.40 -44.72
CA ASN A 868 -30.73 -19.22 -45.46
C ASN A 868 -29.74 -18.25 -44.78
N SER A 869 -30.02 -17.78 -43.56
CA SER A 869 -29.15 -16.85 -42.84
C SER A 869 -27.90 -17.57 -42.33
N SER A 870 -26.72 -17.13 -42.78
CA SER A 870 -25.43 -17.59 -42.22
C SER A 870 -25.10 -16.91 -40.88
N LEU A 871 -25.91 -15.96 -40.42
CA LEU A 871 -25.67 -15.18 -39.20
C LEU A 871 -26.42 -15.73 -37.98
N GLY A 872 -27.19 -16.81 -38.11
CA GLY A 872 -28.03 -17.30 -37.02
C GLY A 872 -29.20 -16.36 -36.71
N TYR A 873 -29.74 -16.44 -35.49
CA TYR A 873 -30.93 -15.70 -35.05
C TYR A 873 -31.01 -15.61 -33.51
N ALA A 874 -31.89 -14.74 -33.00
CA ALA A 874 -32.25 -14.71 -31.59
C ALA A 874 -33.78 -14.73 -31.43
N LEU A 875 -34.24 -15.53 -30.48
CA LEU A 875 -35.63 -15.57 -30.04
C LEU A 875 -35.80 -14.67 -28.83
N LYS A 876 -36.92 -13.95 -28.78
CA LYS A 876 -37.41 -13.21 -27.61
C LYS A 876 -38.66 -13.89 -27.10
N ILE A 877 -38.60 -14.36 -25.86
CA ILE A 877 -39.53 -15.34 -25.33
C ILE A 877 -40.12 -14.78 -24.05
N LYS A 878 -41.42 -14.48 -24.06
CA LYS A 878 -42.11 -13.98 -22.87
C LYS A 878 -42.51 -15.15 -21.98
N LEU A 879 -42.06 -15.12 -20.73
CA LEU A 879 -42.44 -16.15 -19.74
C LEU A 879 -43.77 -15.81 -19.04
N GLY A 880 -44.42 -16.87 -18.56
CA GLY A 880 -45.78 -16.92 -18.06
C GLY A 880 -45.95 -16.65 -16.58
#